data_AF-A0AB34GD37-F1
#
_entry.id   AF-A0AB34GD37-F1
#
_cell.length_a   1.000
_cell.length_b   1.000
_cell.length_c   1.000
_cell.angle_alpha   90.00
_cell.angle_beta   90.00
_cell.angle_gamma   90.00
#
_symmetry.space_group_name_H-M   'P 1'
#
loop_
_entity.id
_entity.type
_entity.pdbx_description
1 polymer ?
#
loop_
_entity_poly.entity_id
_entity_poly.type
_entity_poly.pdbx_seq_one_letter_code
_entity_poly.pdbx_strand_id
1 'polypeptide(L)'
;MADRATLEELVRLQGERVRALKQQKAGAEQIEEEVAKLLKLKAQLGPDEGKQKFVLKTPKGTRDYSPRQMAVREKVFDVIISCFKRHGAEVIDTPVFELKVPFARYLAMNKLTNIKRYHIAKVYRRDNPAMTRGRYREFYQCVSMGAGWDFDIAGQFDPMIPDAECLKIMCEILSSLQIGDFLVKVNDRRILDGTFAICGVPDGKFRTICSSVDKLDKVSWEEVKSEMVGEKGLAPEVADRVGDYVQQHGGVSLVEQLLQDPKLSQNKQALEGLGDLKLLFEYLTLFGIADKISFDLSLARGLDYYTGVIYEAVLLQPPAQAGEEPLGVGSVAAGGRYDGLVGMFDPKGRKVPCVGLSIGVERIFSTVEQRLEALEEKVRTTETQVLVASAQKKLLEERLKLISELWDAGIKAELLYKKNPKLLNQLQYCEEAGIPLVAIVGEQELKDGVIKLRSVASREELWCERVNPENKAALEAWVRETGIRLVQVNGQRKYGGPPPGWVGSPPPAGSEVFIGRLPQDVYEHQLIPLFQRVGRLYEFRLMMTFSGLNRGFAYARYSSRRGAQAAIATLHNHPLRPSCPLLVCRSTEKCELSVDGLPPGLSRRALLLALQPLGPGLQEALLLPSPGPAPAQIALLKFSSHRAAAMAKKALVEGQSRLCGEQVAVEWLKPDLKQRLRQQLTDPSLQCLQPEGSQVALARDKGLEFQGARAALQLLCQRMKLGSPLFLTKCLGTGSAGWHRFWYQVVIPGHPVPFSGLIWVVLAPSGQDGHEVAKDAVSARLLEALSLGPASCGLLGLRQEVPWFSSDLILSPGSLNE
;
A
#
# COMPACT_ATOMS: atom_id res chain seq x y z
N MET A 1 55.53 36.12 24.15
CA MET A 1 54.36 35.64 23.39
C MET A 1 53.42 36.83 23.21
N ALA A 2 52.81 37.00 22.05
CA ALA A 2 51.81 38.06 21.87
C ALA A 2 50.57 37.73 22.72
N ASP A 3 49.94 38.75 23.30
CA ASP A 3 48.70 38.57 24.06
C ASP A 3 47.57 38.08 23.12
N ARG A 4 46.69 37.24 23.65
CA ARG A 4 45.60 36.62 22.88
C ARG A 4 44.68 37.67 22.27
N ALA A 5 44.39 38.75 23.01
CA ALA A 5 43.61 39.88 22.50
C ALA A 5 44.29 40.57 21.31
N THR A 6 45.62 40.69 21.31
CA THR A 6 46.38 41.24 20.17
C THR A 6 46.32 40.34 18.95
N LEU A 7 46.38 39.01 19.14
CA LEU A 7 46.22 38.04 18.05
C LEU A 7 44.80 38.02 17.47
N GLU A 8 43.77 38.14 18.32
CA GLU A 8 42.36 38.23 17.89
C GLU A 8 42.13 39.50 17.03
N GLU A 9 42.69 40.64 17.44
CA GLU A 9 42.61 41.89 16.68
C GLU A 9 43.39 41.82 15.34
N LEU A 10 44.56 41.19 15.31
CA LEU A 10 45.30 40.94 14.06
C LEU A 10 44.50 40.04 13.09
N VAL A 11 43.80 39.02 13.60
CA VAL A 11 42.89 38.19 12.78
C VAL A 11 41.69 38.99 12.29
N ARG A 12 41.14 39.91 13.09
CA ARG A 12 40.04 40.80 12.67
C ARG A 12 40.48 41.69 11.51
N LEU A 13 41.58 42.43 11.68
CA LEU A 13 42.14 43.33 10.67
C LEU A 13 42.51 42.60 9.37
N GLN A 14 43.18 41.45 9.46
CA GLN A 14 43.53 40.65 8.29
C GLN A 14 42.28 40.08 7.59
N GLY A 15 41.24 39.71 8.35
CA GLY A 15 39.95 39.28 7.80
C GLY A 15 39.14 40.40 7.16
N GLU A 16 39.32 41.65 7.57
CA GLU A 16 38.76 42.85 6.91
C GLU A 16 39.50 43.16 5.61
N ARG A 17 40.83 43.05 5.60
CA ARG A 17 41.66 43.22 4.39
C ARG A 17 41.29 42.24 3.28
N VAL A 18 41.12 40.94 3.61
CA VAL A 18 40.65 39.92 2.65
C VAL A 18 39.24 40.23 2.12
N ARG A 19 38.34 40.79 2.96
CA ARG A 19 36.99 41.18 2.52
C ARG A 19 37.02 42.38 1.58
N ALA A 20 37.82 43.40 1.89
CA ALA A 20 38.03 44.57 1.03
C ALA A 20 38.59 44.17 -0.35
N LEU A 21 39.61 43.32 -0.40
CA LEU A 21 40.20 42.83 -1.66
C LEU A 21 39.19 42.04 -2.51
N LYS A 22 38.34 41.21 -1.89
CA LYS A 22 37.25 40.51 -2.59
C LYS A 22 36.18 41.46 -3.11
N GLN A 23 35.83 42.49 -2.35
CA GLN A 23 34.85 43.50 -2.76
C GLN A 23 35.37 44.40 -3.89
N GLN A 24 36.69 44.65 -3.92
CA GLN A 24 37.40 45.39 -4.97
C GLN A 24 37.75 44.53 -6.21
N LYS A 25 37.41 43.23 -6.21
CA LYS A 25 37.76 42.26 -7.28
C LYS A 25 39.27 42.23 -7.60
N ALA A 26 40.12 42.25 -6.57
CA ALA A 26 41.56 42.10 -6.71
C ALA A 26 41.96 40.74 -7.34
N GLY A 27 43.20 40.64 -7.82
CA GLY A 27 43.72 39.43 -8.47
C GLY A 27 43.68 38.19 -7.56
N ALA A 28 43.44 37.02 -8.15
CA ALA A 28 43.22 35.78 -7.41
C ALA A 28 44.40 35.41 -6.49
N GLU A 29 45.63 35.49 -7.00
CA GLU A 29 46.87 35.22 -6.25
C GLU A 29 47.00 36.12 -5.00
N GLN A 30 46.69 37.41 -5.14
CA GLN A 30 46.74 38.38 -4.04
C GLN A 30 45.69 38.09 -2.97
N ILE A 31 44.51 37.58 -3.36
CA ILE A 31 43.48 37.13 -2.41
C ILE A 31 43.92 35.84 -1.71
N GLU A 32 44.54 34.90 -2.42
CA GLU A 32 45.04 33.65 -1.83
C GLU A 32 46.19 33.87 -0.85
N GLU A 33 47.13 34.77 -1.15
CA GLU A 33 48.24 35.11 -0.25
C GLU A 33 47.74 35.71 1.08
N GLU A 34 46.81 36.66 1.01
CA GLU A 34 46.23 37.31 2.19
C GLU A 34 45.31 36.36 2.99
N VAL A 35 44.68 35.38 2.33
CA VAL A 35 43.96 34.27 2.99
C VAL A 35 44.94 33.31 3.67
N ALA A 36 46.08 32.99 3.08
CA ALA A 36 47.11 32.16 3.70
C ALA A 36 47.70 32.82 4.96
N LYS A 37 47.91 34.15 4.94
CA LYS A 37 48.28 34.94 6.12
C LYS A 37 47.22 34.88 7.22
N LEU A 38 45.94 35.02 6.87
CA LEU A 38 44.80 34.88 7.80
C LEU A 38 44.74 33.49 8.45
N LEU A 39 44.97 32.43 7.68
CA LEU A 39 44.98 31.05 8.17
C LEU A 39 46.15 30.80 9.14
N LYS A 40 47.35 31.33 8.86
CA LYS A 40 48.50 31.27 9.77
C LYS A 40 48.24 31.97 11.09
N LEU A 41 47.65 33.17 11.08
CA LEU A 41 47.27 33.88 12.30
C LEU A 41 46.20 33.12 13.11
N LYS A 42 45.20 32.53 12.45
CA LYS A 42 44.20 31.69 13.13
C LYS A 42 44.78 30.41 13.73
N ALA A 43 45.79 29.81 13.11
CA ALA A 43 46.48 28.65 13.68
C ALA A 43 47.23 28.98 14.98
N GLN A 44 47.72 30.22 15.14
CA GLN A 44 48.40 30.68 16.35
C GLN A 44 47.47 30.94 17.54
N LEU A 45 46.17 31.14 17.31
CA LEU A 45 45.16 31.32 18.36
C LEU A 45 44.70 30.02 19.04
N GLY A 46 45.08 28.86 18.48
CA GLY A 46 44.58 27.56 18.90
C GLY A 46 43.10 27.34 18.55
N PRO A 47 42.53 26.17 18.93
CA PRO A 47 41.10 25.96 18.83
C PRO A 47 40.37 26.90 19.80
N ASP A 48 39.33 27.57 19.30
CA ASP A 48 38.55 28.52 20.09
C ASP A 48 37.70 27.76 21.14
N GLU A 49 38.09 27.83 22.42
CA GLU A 49 37.28 27.36 23.54
C GLU A 49 36.03 28.23 23.79
N GLY A 50 35.83 29.30 23.01
CA GLY A 50 34.57 30.00 22.89
C GLY A 50 33.48 29.11 22.29
N LYS A 51 32.64 28.53 23.18
CA LYS A 51 31.33 27.88 22.90
C LYS A 51 31.10 27.56 21.42
N GLN A 52 31.41 26.32 20.98
CA GLN A 52 31.03 25.85 19.65
C GLN A 52 29.54 26.16 19.40
N LYS A 53 29.28 27.17 18.57
CA LYS A 53 27.92 27.60 18.26
C LYS A 53 27.28 26.47 17.47
N PHE A 54 26.42 25.69 18.13
CA PHE A 54 25.83 24.49 17.55
C PHE A 54 25.15 24.83 16.22
N VAL A 55 25.76 24.36 15.12
CA VAL A 55 25.26 24.61 13.76
C VAL A 55 24.30 23.49 13.41
N LEU A 56 23.00 23.80 13.42
CA LEU A 56 21.97 22.94 12.83
C LEU A 56 22.27 22.76 11.34
N LYS A 57 22.70 21.54 10.97
CA LYS A 57 22.99 21.13 9.59
C LYS A 57 22.87 19.62 9.46
N THR A 58 22.52 19.15 8.27
CA THR A 58 22.65 17.74 7.90
C THR A 58 24.14 17.34 7.80
N PRO A 59 24.48 16.03 7.91
CA PRO A 59 25.81 15.54 7.57
C PRO A 59 26.28 15.98 6.17
N LYS A 60 27.57 16.30 6.00
CA LYS A 60 28.11 16.83 4.73
C LYS A 60 27.78 15.90 3.56
N GLY A 61 27.05 16.43 2.56
CA GLY A 61 26.62 15.68 1.38
C GLY A 61 25.31 14.91 1.55
N THR A 62 24.52 15.18 2.60
CA THR A 62 23.16 14.66 2.78
C THR A 62 22.16 15.82 2.82
N ARG A 63 20.90 15.56 2.46
CA ARG A 63 19.83 16.56 2.44
C ARG A 63 18.54 15.99 2.98
N ASP A 64 17.74 16.85 3.61
CA ASP A 64 16.34 16.56 3.88
C ASP A 64 15.54 16.68 2.57
N TYR A 65 14.42 15.96 2.49
CA TYR A 65 13.46 16.08 1.40
C TYR A 65 12.25 16.86 1.93
N SER A 66 12.04 18.07 1.40
CA SER A 66 10.85 18.87 1.74
C SER A 66 9.56 18.22 1.23
N PRO A 67 8.36 18.58 1.75
CA PRO A 67 7.09 18.01 1.27
C PRO A 67 6.87 18.19 -0.25
N ARG A 68 7.33 19.30 -0.83
CA ARG A 68 7.32 19.55 -2.28
C ARG A 68 8.18 18.54 -3.05
N GLN A 69 9.41 18.32 -2.58
CA GLN A 69 10.33 17.35 -3.18
C GLN A 69 9.85 15.91 -2.98
N MET A 70 9.19 15.61 -1.86
CA MET A 70 8.53 14.32 -1.63
C MET A 70 7.38 14.08 -2.62
N ALA A 71 6.52 15.07 -2.87
CA ALA A 71 5.44 14.94 -3.86
C ALA A 71 5.96 14.71 -5.29
N VAL A 72 7.00 15.44 -5.72
CA VAL A 72 7.68 15.21 -7.01
C VAL A 72 8.26 13.79 -7.07
N ARG A 73 8.91 13.37 -5.99
CA ARG A 73 9.56 12.08 -5.85
C ARG A 73 8.56 10.92 -5.89
N GLU A 74 7.44 11.01 -5.18
CA GLU A 74 6.37 10.00 -5.20
C GLU A 74 5.77 9.86 -6.61
N LYS A 75 5.50 10.98 -7.30
CA LYS A 75 5.02 10.95 -8.69
C LYS A 75 6.01 10.26 -9.66
N VAL A 76 7.32 10.46 -9.47
CA VAL A 76 8.36 9.75 -10.23
C VAL A 76 8.41 8.26 -9.85
N PHE A 77 8.23 7.93 -8.57
CA PHE A 77 8.26 6.55 -8.06
C PHE A 77 7.09 5.73 -8.59
N ASP A 78 5.89 6.28 -8.62
CA ASP A 78 4.71 5.59 -9.13
C ASP A 78 4.86 5.19 -10.59
N VAL A 79 5.47 6.05 -11.43
CA VAL A 79 5.79 5.73 -12.83
C VAL A 79 6.77 4.55 -12.92
N ILE A 80 7.87 4.60 -12.17
CA ILE A 80 8.91 3.57 -12.22
C ILE A 80 8.40 2.23 -11.67
N ILE A 81 7.75 2.25 -10.49
CA ILE A 81 7.19 1.06 -9.83
C ILE A 81 6.09 0.43 -10.68
N SER A 82 5.27 1.24 -11.36
CA SER A 82 4.24 0.73 -12.28
C SER A 82 4.86 0.00 -13.48
N CYS A 83 5.98 0.48 -14.02
CA CYS A 83 6.72 -0.25 -15.07
C CYS A 83 7.34 -1.55 -14.52
N PHE A 84 8.04 -1.51 -13.38
CA PHE A 84 8.62 -2.73 -12.79
C PHE A 84 7.57 -3.81 -12.46
N LYS A 85 6.40 -3.40 -11.95
CA LYS A 85 5.26 -4.31 -11.70
C LYS A 85 4.61 -4.82 -12.99
N ARG A 86 4.52 -3.99 -14.05
CA ARG A 86 4.07 -4.42 -15.39
C ARG A 86 4.93 -5.54 -15.95
N HIS A 87 6.24 -5.48 -15.72
CA HIS A 87 7.21 -6.52 -16.06
C HIS A 87 7.25 -7.70 -15.08
N GLY A 88 6.36 -7.74 -14.08
CA GLY A 88 6.22 -8.87 -13.16
C GLY A 88 7.42 -9.07 -12.22
N ALA A 89 8.19 -8.01 -11.92
CA ALA A 89 9.28 -8.12 -10.97
C ALA A 89 8.80 -8.10 -9.52
N GLU A 90 9.39 -8.97 -8.70
CA GLU A 90 9.24 -8.98 -7.25
C GLU A 90 9.97 -7.79 -6.61
N VAL A 91 9.68 -7.50 -5.34
CA VAL A 91 10.42 -6.50 -4.56
C VAL A 91 11.14 -7.15 -3.41
N ILE A 92 12.41 -6.77 -3.21
CA ILE A 92 13.20 -7.12 -2.03
C ILE A 92 13.66 -5.85 -1.33
N ASP A 93 14.11 -6.00 -0.08
CA ASP A 93 14.90 -4.99 0.61
C ASP A 93 16.07 -5.64 1.35
N THR A 94 17.14 -4.89 1.58
CA THR A 94 18.35 -5.36 2.30
C THR A 94 18.74 -4.37 3.39
N PRO A 95 19.43 -4.81 4.46
CA PRO A 95 19.98 -3.90 5.45
C PRO A 95 20.81 -2.79 4.80
N VAL A 96 20.74 -1.58 5.36
CA VAL A 96 21.33 -0.36 4.80
C VAL A 96 22.86 -0.40 4.69
N PHE A 97 23.53 -1.26 5.46
CA PHE A 97 24.99 -1.35 5.50
C PHE A 97 25.59 -2.19 4.36
N GLU A 98 25.10 -1.94 3.13
CA GLU A 98 25.47 -2.57 1.82
C GLU A 98 24.47 -2.12 0.68
N LEU A 99 24.70 -2.30 -0.66
CA LEU A 99 23.58 -2.25 -1.68
C LEU A 99 23.55 -3.17 -2.94
N LYS A 100 24.06 -2.85 -4.15
CA LYS A 100 23.82 -3.75 -5.32
C LYS A 100 24.54 -5.11 -5.19
N VAL A 101 25.75 -5.10 -4.65
CA VAL A 101 26.51 -6.28 -4.21
C VAL A 101 25.68 -7.19 -3.27
N PRO A 102 24.86 -6.67 -2.35
CA PRO A 102 23.83 -7.42 -1.62
C PRO A 102 22.83 -8.19 -2.42
N PHE A 103 22.51 -7.83 -3.66
CA PHE A 103 21.69 -8.71 -4.47
C PHE A 103 22.44 -10.03 -4.76
N ALA A 104 23.73 -9.95 -5.12
CA ALA A 104 24.57 -11.13 -5.28
C ALA A 104 24.75 -11.89 -3.95
N ARG A 105 24.93 -11.17 -2.82
CA ARG A 105 24.95 -11.76 -1.47
C ARG A 105 23.63 -12.46 -1.12
N TYR A 106 22.49 -11.85 -1.43
CA TYR A 106 21.14 -12.34 -1.18
C TYR A 106 20.86 -13.61 -2.00
N LEU A 107 21.23 -13.62 -3.28
CA LEU A 107 21.15 -14.79 -4.15
C LEU A 107 21.96 -15.96 -3.56
N ALA A 108 23.23 -15.73 -3.25
CA ALA A 108 24.11 -16.76 -2.69
C ALA A 108 23.62 -17.27 -1.31
N MET A 109 23.25 -16.37 -0.40
CA MET A 109 22.79 -16.70 0.95
C MET A 109 21.49 -17.53 0.94
N ASN A 110 20.53 -17.17 0.09
CA ASN A 110 19.27 -17.91 -0.08
C ASN A 110 19.39 -19.08 -1.09
N LYS A 111 20.59 -19.29 -1.67
CA LYS A 111 20.91 -20.30 -2.70
C LYS A 111 20.06 -20.21 -3.98
N LEU A 112 19.43 -19.07 -4.23
CA LEU A 112 18.57 -18.83 -5.38
C LEU A 112 19.38 -18.88 -6.68
N THR A 113 18.80 -19.50 -7.70
CA THR A 113 19.36 -19.57 -9.06
C THR A 113 18.61 -18.72 -10.07
N ASN A 114 17.40 -18.27 -9.74
CA ASN A 114 16.55 -17.46 -10.60
C ASN A 114 15.70 -16.53 -9.72
N ILE A 115 15.64 -15.25 -10.07
CA ILE A 115 14.70 -14.26 -9.53
C ILE A 115 14.68 -13.04 -10.48
N LYS A 116 13.50 -12.44 -10.70
CA LYS A 116 13.36 -11.15 -11.37
C LYS A 116 12.84 -10.13 -10.36
N ARG A 117 13.65 -9.13 -10.00
CA ARG A 117 13.34 -8.21 -8.90
C ARG A 117 13.64 -6.75 -9.21
N TYR A 118 12.96 -5.85 -8.50
CA TYR A 118 13.39 -4.48 -8.30
C TYR A 118 13.76 -4.20 -6.84
N HIS A 119 14.67 -3.25 -6.61
CA HIS A 119 15.08 -2.80 -5.29
C HIS A 119 15.28 -1.27 -5.30
N ILE A 120 14.72 -0.61 -4.27
CA ILE A 120 14.64 0.85 -4.16
C ILE A 120 15.14 1.22 -2.76
N ALA A 121 16.35 1.74 -2.67
CA ALA A 121 16.96 2.09 -1.39
C ALA A 121 18.00 3.20 -1.51
N LYS A 122 18.36 3.80 -0.38
CA LYS A 122 19.47 4.74 -0.29
C LYS A 122 20.80 3.99 -0.30
N VAL A 123 21.82 4.63 -0.86
CA VAL A 123 23.23 4.22 -0.76
C VAL A 123 24.10 5.35 -0.28
N TYR A 124 25.27 4.94 0.18
CA TYR A 124 26.22 5.79 0.87
C TYR A 124 27.58 5.69 0.17
N ARG A 125 28.00 6.76 -0.50
CA ARG A 125 29.34 6.87 -1.12
C ARG A 125 30.07 8.06 -0.52
N ARG A 126 31.33 7.88 -0.09
CA ARG A 126 32.13 8.96 0.54
C ARG A 126 32.81 9.89 -0.48
N ASP A 127 32.20 10.05 -1.66
CA ASP A 127 32.67 10.90 -2.75
C ASP A 127 32.83 12.37 -2.34
N ASN A 128 33.51 13.15 -3.17
CA ASN A 128 33.54 14.60 -3.03
C ASN A 128 32.21 15.19 -3.53
N PRO A 129 31.37 15.75 -2.63
CA PRO A 129 30.03 16.20 -3.01
C PRO A 129 30.11 17.48 -3.85
N ALA A 130 29.40 17.48 -4.97
CA ALA A 130 29.23 18.63 -5.85
C ALA A 130 27.73 18.92 -5.94
N MET A 131 27.25 19.74 -4.99
CA MET A 131 25.81 20.00 -4.78
C MET A 131 25.13 20.55 -6.04
N THR A 132 25.83 21.43 -6.77
CA THR A 132 25.40 22.03 -8.05
C THR A 132 25.37 21.05 -9.24
N ARG A 133 25.94 19.86 -9.09
CA ARG A 133 25.99 18.79 -10.11
C ARG A 133 25.28 17.50 -9.64
N GLY A 134 24.43 17.59 -8.62
CA GLY A 134 23.67 16.43 -8.10
C GLY A 134 24.51 15.32 -7.43
N ARG A 135 25.79 15.57 -7.12
CA ARG A 135 26.64 14.58 -6.44
C ARG A 135 26.51 14.71 -4.92
N TYR A 136 25.72 13.81 -4.33
CA TYR A 136 25.53 13.68 -2.89
C TYR A 136 26.34 12.50 -2.33
N ARG A 137 26.36 12.35 -0.99
CA ARG A 137 26.94 11.20 -0.28
C ARG A 137 25.90 10.19 0.18
N GLU A 138 24.68 10.66 0.46
CA GLU A 138 23.49 9.83 0.58
C GLU A 138 22.57 10.15 -0.60
N PHE A 139 22.17 9.14 -1.36
CA PHE A 139 21.29 9.25 -2.53
C PHE A 139 20.76 7.86 -2.91
N TYR A 140 19.78 7.76 -3.80
CA TYR A 140 19.09 6.48 -4.08
C TYR A 140 19.81 5.45 -5.02
N GLN A 141 21.15 5.47 -5.27
CA GLN A 141 22.03 4.62 -6.17
C GLN A 141 22.21 4.69 -7.74
N CYS A 142 22.68 5.77 -8.39
CA CYS A 142 22.94 5.71 -9.86
C CYS A 142 24.21 4.93 -10.24
N VAL A 143 24.27 4.53 -11.52
CA VAL A 143 25.52 4.27 -12.24
C VAL A 143 26.17 5.60 -12.65
N SER A 144 27.47 5.72 -12.44
CA SER A 144 28.30 6.93 -12.64
C SER A 144 27.94 8.18 -11.81
N MET A 145 26.68 8.67 -11.72
CA MET A 145 26.28 9.82 -10.84
C MET A 145 24.80 9.85 -10.37
N GLY A 146 24.53 9.71 -9.05
CA GLY A 146 23.30 10.20 -8.36
C GLY A 146 21.93 9.50 -8.56
N ALA A 147 21.58 8.57 -7.65
CA ALA A 147 20.30 7.80 -7.48
C ALA A 147 19.82 6.72 -8.48
N GLY A 148 19.08 5.69 -8.04
CA GLY A 148 19.13 4.33 -8.61
C GLY A 148 17.96 3.40 -8.30
N TRP A 149 17.42 2.81 -9.35
CA TRP A 149 16.23 1.97 -9.27
C TRP A 149 16.64 0.66 -9.89
N ASP A 150 17.23 -0.18 -9.07
CA ASP A 150 17.90 -1.39 -9.53
C ASP A 150 16.82 -2.41 -9.89
N PHE A 151 16.71 -2.71 -11.18
CA PHE A 151 15.90 -3.81 -11.69
C PHE A 151 16.88 -4.84 -12.29
N ASP A 152 16.79 -6.07 -11.83
CA ASP A 152 17.72 -7.13 -12.21
C ASP A 152 16.99 -8.47 -12.42
N ILE A 153 17.41 -9.15 -13.48
CA ILE A 153 16.98 -10.50 -13.85
C ILE A 153 18.19 -11.41 -13.62
N ALA A 154 18.08 -12.29 -12.63
CA ALA A 154 19.06 -13.32 -12.35
C ALA A 154 18.52 -14.68 -12.83
N GLY A 155 19.34 -15.46 -13.53
CA GLY A 155 19.01 -16.81 -13.97
C GLY A 155 19.69 -17.21 -15.28
N GLN A 156 19.77 -18.52 -15.51
CA GLN A 156 20.14 -19.07 -16.80
C GLN A 156 18.89 -19.04 -17.71
N PHE A 157 18.99 -18.30 -18.82
CA PHE A 157 17.94 -18.14 -19.82
C PHE A 157 18.57 -18.23 -21.22
N ASP A 158 17.72 -18.23 -22.24
CA ASP A 158 18.16 -18.14 -23.64
C ASP A 158 18.80 -16.75 -23.92
N PRO A 159 19.75 -16.66 -24.88
CA PRO A 159 20.54 -15.44 -25.08
C PRO A 159 19.71 -14.19 -25.37
N MET A 160 20.14 -13.07 -24.79
CA MET A 160 19.70 -11.70 -25.08
C MET A 160 18.23 -11.34 -24.80
N ILE A 161 17.35 -12.29 -24.48
CA ILE A 161 15.95 -11.99 -24.14
C ILE A 161 15.83 -11.13 -22.86
N PRO A 162 16.51 -11.47 -21.74
CA PRO A 162 16.44 -10.65 -20.52
C PRO A 162 17.11 -9.28 -20.70
N ASP A 163 18.17 -9.23 -21.51
CA ASP A 163 18.94 -8.03 -21.84
C ASP A 163 18.09 -7.03 -22.65
N ALA A 164 17.32 -7.54 -23.62
CA ALA A 164 16.32 -6.76 -24.36
C ALA A 164 15.18 -6.27 -23.44
N GLU A 165 14.71 -7.10 -22.50
CA GLU A 165 13.69 -6.69 -21.52
C GLU A 165 14.18 -5.51 -20.67
N CYS A 166 15.44 -5.53 -20.21
CA CYS A 166 16.04 -4.42 -19.48
C CYS A 166 16.08 -3.11 -20.29
N LEU A 167 16.46 -3.16 -21.57
CA LEU A 167 16.43 -1.99 -22.45
C LEU A 167 14.99 -1.49 -22.68
N LYS A 168 14.01 -2.39 -22.80
CA LYS A 168 12.60 -2.01 -22.92
C LYS A 168 12.08 -1.28 -21.69
N ILE A 169 12.37 -1.79 -20.49
CA ILE A 169 12.01 -1.14 -19.22
C ILE A 169 12.63 0.25 -19.12
N MET A 170 13.90 0.40 -19.51
CA MET A 170 14.59 1.69 -19.51
C MET A 170 13.88 2.70 -20.42
N CYS A 171 13.56 2.32 -21.66
CA CYS A 171 12.83 3.17 -22.59
C CYS A 171 11.41 3.51 -22.08
N GLU A 172 10.64 2.53 -21.58
CA GLU A 172 9.29 2.78 -21.05
C GLU A 172 9.29 3.78 -19.89
N ILE A 173 10.25 3.67 -18.97
CA ILE A 173 10.39 4.59 -17.84
C ILE A 173 10.71 6.01 -18.34
N LEU A 174 11.74 6.17 -19.17
CA LEU A 174 12.19 7.48 -19.62
C LEU A 174 11.12 8.20 -20.46
N SER A 175 10.43 7.49 -21.35
CA SER A 175 9.27 8.02 -22.09
C SER A 175 8.11 8.40 -21.16
N SER A 176 7.77 7.56 -20.18
CA SER A 176 6.65 7.81 -19.26
C SER A 176 6.88 9.01 -18.32
N LEU A 177 8.15 9.33 -18.02
CA LEU A 177 8.51 10.47 -17.19
C LEU A 177 8.44 11.82 -17.94
N GLN A 178 8.42 11.80 -19.28
CA GLN A 178 8.31 12.99 -20.16
C GLN A 178 9.43 14.03 -19.93
N ILE A 179 10.66 13.57 -19.68
CA ILE A 179 11.81 14.41 -19.28
C ILE A 179 12.65 14.94 -20.46
N GLY A 180 12.05 15.04 -21.65
CA GLY A 180 12.73 15.31 -22.92
C GLY A 180 13.02 14.03 -23.70
N ASP A 181 13.72 14.15 -24.82
CA ASP A 181 14.16 12.99 -25.60
C ASP A 181 15.45 12.38 -25.02
N PHE A 182 15.71 11.12 -25.33
CA PHE A 182 16.83 10.35 -24.80
C PHE A 182 17.39 9.38 -25.85
N LEU A 183 18.65 9.03 -25.67
CA LEU A 183 19.35 7.99 -26.43
C LEU A 183 19.94 6.98 -25.45
N VAL A 184 19.82 5.69 -25.75
CA VAL A 184 20.49 4.63 -24.99
C VAL A 184 21.70 4.15 -25.78
N LYS A 185 22.89 4.48 -25.28
CA LYS A 185 24.16 3.93 -25.75
C LYS A 185 24.26 2.48 -25.29
N VAL A 186 24.71 1.57 -26.15
CA VAL A 186 24.93 0.15 -25.88
C VAL A 186 26.31 -0.26 -26.39
N ASN A 187 26.98 -1.15 -25.68
CA ASN A 187 28.23 -1.80 -26.08
C ASN A 187 28.29 -3.21 -25.43
N ASP A 188 29.32 -4.00 -25.72
CA ASP A 188 29.59 -5.26 -25.02
C ASP A 188 31.05 -5.31 -24.57
N ARG A 189 31.28 -5.80 -23.34
CA ARG A 189 32.62 -5.94 -22.79
C ARG A 189 33.55 -6.75 -23.68
N ARG A 190 33.06 -7.85 -24.27
CA ARG A 190 33.86 -8.76 -25.09
C ARG A 190 34.30 -8.10 -26.40
N ILE A 191 33.53 -7.12 -26.89
CA ILE A 191 33.92 -6.26 -28.01
C ILE A 191 35.04 -5.32 -27.56
N LEU A 192 34.93 -4.64 -26.42
CA LEU A 192 36.02 -3.80 -25.88
C LEU A 192 37.32 -4.59 -25.64
N ASP A 193 37.23 -5.72 -24.94
CA ASP A 193 38.34 -6.65 -24.68
C ASP A 193 39.00 -7.05 -26.02
N GLY A 194 38.19 -7.43 -27.02
CA GLY A 194 38.67 -7.86 -28.33
C GLY A 194 39.26 -6.74 -29.21
N THR A 195 38.62 -5.57 -29.28
CA THR A 195 39.10 -4.38 -30.00
C THR A 195 40.46 -3.94 -29.46
N PHE A 196 40.63 -3.92 -28.14
CA PHE A 196 41.91 -3.49 -27.54
C PHE A 196 43.03 -4.51 -27.80
N ALA A 197 42.70 -5.81 -27.79
CA ALA A 197 43.65 -6.87 -28.17
C ALA A 197 44.11 -6.73 -29.63
N ILE A 198 43.20 -6.54 -30.60
CA ILE A 198 43.60 -6.40 -32.02
C ILE A 198 44.34 -5.09 -32.32
N CYS A 199 44.10 -4.03 -31.54
CA CYS A 199 44.83 -2.77 -31.68
C CYS A 199 46.26 -2.86 -31.10
N GLY A 200 46.54 -3.83 -30.23
CA GLY A 200 47.83 -4.04 -29.58
C GLY A 200 47.98 -3.35 -28.23
N VAL A 201 46.88 -3.15 -27.49
CA VAL A 201 46.90 -2.65 -26.11
C VAL A 201 47.39 -3.78 -25.18
N PRO A 202 48.44 -3.58 -24.36
CA PRO A 202 48.88 -4.62 -23.43
C PRO A 202 47.85 -4.87 -22.31
N ASP A 203 47.64 -6.14 -21.93
CA ASP A 203 46.67 -6.56 -20.90
C ASP A 203 46.80 -5.76 -19.59
N GLY A 204 48.05 -5.53 -19.13
CA GLY A 204 48.34 -4.75 -17.92
C GLY A 204 47.92 -3.28 -17.98
N LYS A 205 47.66 -2.74 -19.19
CA LYS A 205 47.15 -1.39 -19.42
C LYS A 205 45.66 -1.36 -19.79
N PHE A 206 45.00 -2.51 -19.98
CA PHE A 206 43.60 -2.59 -20.43
C PHE A 206 42.66 -1.66 -19.62
N ARG A 207 42.68 -1.79 -18.28
CA ARG A 207 41.82 -0.99 -17.38
C ARG A 207 42.11 0.52 -17.47
N THR A 208 43.38 0.92 -17.61
CA THR A 208 43.75 2.34 -17.65
C THR A 208 43.39 2.97 -18.99
N ILE A 209 43.51 2.24 -20.09
CA ILE A 209 43.06 2.67 -21.43
C ILE A 209 41.53 2.76 -21.49
N CYS A 210 40.79 1.79 -20.95
CA CYS A 210 39.32 1.91 -20.83
C CYS A 210 38.91 3.17 -20.06
N SER A 211 39.61 3.50 -18.97
CA SER A 211 39.39 4.72 -18.20
C SER A 211 39.80 6.02 -18.93
N SER A 212 40.52 5.94 -20.05
CA SER A 212 40.67 7.06 -21.00
C SER A 212 39.47 7.13 -21.93
N VAL A 213 39.11 6.01 -22.56
CA VAL A 213 38.02 5.92 -23.54
C VAL A 213 36.66 6.31 -22.95
N ASP A 214 36.35 5.94 -21.70
CA ASP A 214 35.12 6.38 -20.98
C ASP A 214 34.98 7.91 -20.85
N LYS A 215 36.06 8.68 -21.04
CA LYS A 215 36.02 10.15 -21.00
C LYS A 215 35.56 10.77 -22.33
N LEU A 216 35.48 10.01 -23.42
CA LEU A 216 35.00 10.51 -24.73
C LEU A 216 33.56 11.04 -24.70
N ASP A 217 32.78 10.73 -23.66
CA ASP A 217 31.48 11.36 -23.41
C ASP A 217 31.56 12.83 -22.93
N LYS A 218 32.77 13.37 -22.68
CA LYS A 218 33.01 14.71 -22.11
C LYS A 218 34.18 15.48 -22.72
N VAL A 219 35.18 14.79 -23.29
CA VAL A 219 36.40 15.38 -23.88
C VAL A 219 36.61 14.87 -25.30
N SER A 220 37.37 15.62 -26.11
CA SER A 220 37.61 15.24 -27.51
C SER A 220 38.55 14.04 -27.63
N TRP A 221 38.55 13.41 -28.81
CA TRP A 221 39.46 12.30 -29.11
C TRP A 221 40.93 12.70 -28.99
N GLU A 222 41.29 13.92 -29.35
CA GLU A 222 42.66 14.43 -29.30
C GLU A 222 43.17 14.53 -27.85
N GLU A 223 42.33 14.98 -26.92
CA GLU A 223 42.64 15.03 -25.49
C GLU A 223 42.80 13.61 -24.92
N VAL A 224 41.89 12.69 -25.27
CA VAL A 224 41.95 11.28 -24.84
C VAL A 224 43.18 10.57 -25.40
N LYS A 225 43.52 10.79 -26.67
CA LYS A 225 44.74 10.29 -27.31
C LYS A 225 45.99 10.83 -26.61
N SER A 226 46.02 12.12 -26.29
CA SER A 226 47.12 12.76 -25.55
C SER A 226 47.32 12.14 -24.16
N GLU A 227 46.24 11.87 -23.41
CA GLU A 227 46.32 11.15 -22.13
C GLU A 227 46.86 9.72 -22.30
N MET A 228 46.38 8.98 -23.30
CA MET A 228 46.81 7.59 -23.54
C MET A 228 48.29 7.49 -23.89
N VAL A 229 48.80 8.41 -24.72
CA VAL A 229 50.20 8.43 -25.14
C VAL A 229 51.08 9.03 -24.04
N GLY A 230 50.78 10.24 -23.58
CA GLY A 230 51.64 11.02 -22.67
C GLY A 230 51.63 10.53 -21.23
N GLU A 231 50.46 10.25 -20.64
CA GLU A 231 50.36 9.84 -19.23
C GLU A 231 50.41 8.33 -19.04
N LYS A 232 49.80 7.56 -19.97
CA LYS A 232 49.68 6.10 -19.85
C LYS A 232 50.73 5.34 -20.65
N GLY A 233 51.53 6.03 -21.46
CA GLY A 233 52.64 5.45 -22.22
C GLY A 233 52.19 4.40 -23.23
N LEU A 234 51.05 4.62 -23.89
CA LEU A 234 50.61 3.83 -25.04
C LEU A 234 51.35 4.32 -26.30
N ALA A 235 51.73 3.42 -27.21
CA ALA A 235 52.36 3.82 -28.46
C ALA A 235 51.36 4.61 -29.33
N PRO A 236 51.77 5.71 -30.00
CA PRO A 236 50.86 6.55 -30.78
C PRO A 236 50.08 5.78 -31.84
N GLU A 237 50.72 4.80 -32.49
CA GLU A 237 50.13 3.98 -33.55
C GLU A 237 49.08 3.00 -33.00
N VAL A 238 49.24 2.56 -31.74
CA VAL A 238 48.21 1.78 -31.02
C VAL A 238 47.03 2.68 -30.66
N ALA A 239 47.31 3.90 -30.20
CA ALA A 239 46.27 4.87 -29.87
C ALA A 239 45.43 5.25 -31.11
N ASP A 240 46.07 5.50 -32.26
CA ASP A 240 45.36 5.77 -33.52
C ASP A 240 44.45 4.61 -33.94
N ARG A 241 44.94 3.37 -33.90
CA ARG A 241 44.10 2.19 -34.18
C ARG A 241 42.94 2.02 -33.19
N VAL A 242 43.10 2.43 -31.93
CA VAL A 242 41.97 2.47 -30.99
C VAL A 242 40.95 3.53 -31.42
N GLY A 243 41.41 4.70 -31.86
CA GLY A 243 40.58 5.80 -32.41
C GLY A 243 39.67 5.35 -33.54
N ASP A 244 40.25 4.66 -34.53
CA ASP A 244 39.54 4.10 -35.69
C ASP A 244 38.26 3.33 -35.29
N TYR A 245 38.26 2.66 -34.13
CA TYR A 245 37.08 1.94 -33.60
C TYR A 245 36.26 2.76 -32.59
N VAL A 246 36.87 3.39 -31.58
CA VAL A 246 36.11 4.01 -30.47
C VAL A 246 35.38 5.29 -30.87
N GLN A 247 35.71 5.88 -32.02
CA GLN A 247 34.96 6.99 -32.60
C GLN A 247 33.72 6.54 -33.40
N GLN A 248 33.55 5.24 -33.66
CA GLN A 248 32.38 4.71 -34.37
C GLN A 248 31.18 4.53 -33.44
N HIS A 249 30.02 5.05 -33.87
CA HIS A 249 28.72 4.81 -33.25
C HIS A 249 27.63 4.71 -34.33
N GLY A 250 26.56 3.96 -34.07
CA GLY A 250 25.48 3.76 -35.06
C GLY A 250 24.43 2.74 -34.64
N GLY A 251 23.60 2.31 -35.59
CA GLY A 251 22.59 1.27 -35.35
C GLY A 251 23.12 -0.14 -35.65
N VAL A 252 22.19 -1.06 -35.95
CA VAL A 252 22.50 -2.45 -36.35
C VAL A 252 23.45 -2.56 -37.54
N SER A 253 23.45 -1.59 -38.46
CA SER A 253 24.38 -1.54 -39.60
C SER A 253 25.86 -1.50 -39.19
N LEU A 254 26.18 -0.85 -38.06
CA LEU A 254 27.54 -0.83 -37.53
C LEU A 254 27.94 -2.21 -36.96
N VAL A 255 27.00 -2.93 -36.35
CA VAL A 255 27.24 -4.32 -35.91
C VAL A 255 27.55 -5.22 -37.12
N GLU A 256 26.79 -5.08 -38.21
CA GLU A 256 27.03 -5.84 -39.44
C GLU A 256 28.35 -5.46 -40.14
N GLN A 257 28.71 -4.17 -40.14
CA GLN A 257 30.01 -3.71 -40.63
C GLN A 257 31.18 -4.32 -39.83
N LEU A 258 31.10 -4.30 -38.49
CA LEU A 258 32.15 -4.85 -37.63
C LEU A 258 32.21 -6.38 -37.64
N LEU A 259 31.11 -7.08 -37.95
CA LEU A 259 31.13 -8.52 -38.24
C LEU A 259 31.91 -8.86 -39.52
N GLN A 260 32.03 -7.93 -40.47
CA GLN A 260 32.85 -8.07 -41.68
C GLN A 260 34.28 -7.53 -41.52
N ASP A 261 34.64 -6.96 -40.37
CA ASP A 261 35.99 -6.44 -40.15
C ASP A 261 37.01 -7.61 -40.10
N PRO A 262 38.05 -7.61 -40.96
CA PRO A 262 38.96 -8.75 -41.10
C PRO A 262 39.93 -8.94 -39.93
N LYS A 263 40.06 -7.96 -39.02
CA LYS A 263 40.84 -8.07 -37.77
C LYS A 263 39.94 -8.50 -36.62
N LEU A 264 38.78 -7.85 -36.46
CA LEU A 264 37.88 -8.06 -35.33
C LEU A 264 37.18 -9.42 -35.40
N SER A 265 36.82 -9.88 -36.61
CA SER A 265 36.24 -11.21 -36.84
C SER A 265 37.17 -12.38 -36.46
N GLN A 266 38.49 -12.17 -36.41
CA GLN A 266 39.45 -13.18 -35.92
C GLN A 266 39.45 -13.31 -34.39
N ASN A 267 38.96 -12.29 -33.67
CA ASN A 267 38.87 -12.35 -32.21
C ASN A 267 37.56 -13.02 -31.80
N LYS A 268 37.67 -14.23 -31.23
CA LYS A 268 36.52 -15.03 -30.78
C LYS A 268 35.61 -14.27 -29.80
N GLN A 269 36.16 -13.50 -28.86
CA GLN A 269 35.36 -12.75 -27.88
C GLN A 269 34.57 -11.62 -28.54
N ALA A 270 35.22 -10.86 -29.43
CA ALA A 270 34.53 -9.80 -30.18
C ALA A 270 33.42 -10.37 -31.08
N LEU A 271 33.68 -11.52 -31.74
CA LEU A 271 32.69 -12.19 -32.58
C LEU A 271 31.47 -12.68 -31.79
N GLU A 272 31.67 -13.26 -30.60
CA GLU A 272 30.58 -13.63 -29.69
C GLU A 272 29.78 -12.39 -29.23
N GLY A 273 30.47 -11.30 -28.85
CA GLY A 273 29.82 -10.05 -28.44
C GLY A 273 29.02 -9.37 -29.57
N LEU A 274 29.56 -9.34 -30.79
CA LEU A 274 28.86 -8.82 -31.97
C LEU A 274 27.66 -9.68 -32.37
N GLY A 275 27.77 -11.01 -32.26
CA GLY A 275 26.66 -11.93 -32.48
C GLY A 275 25.50 -11.70 -31.49
N ASP A 276 25.83 -11.54 -30.20
CA ASP A 276 24.86 -11.20 -29.16
C ASP A 276 24.24 -9.80 -29.38
N LEU A 277 25.03 -8.79 -29.80
CA LEU A 277 24.46 -7.48 -30.16
C LEU A 277 23.54 -7.55 -31.40
N LYS A 278 23.86 -8.36 -32.41
CA LYS A 278 22.98 -8.56 -33.58
C LYS A 278 21.63 -9.13 -33.15
N LEU A 279 21.64 -10.20 -32.34
CA LEU A 279 20.43 -10.80 -31.78
C LEU A 279 19.65 -9.83 -30.89
N LEU A 280 20.36 -9.01 -30.10
CA LEU A 280 19.75 -7.96 -29.29
C LEU A 280 19.01 -6.93 -30.17
N PHE A 281 19.60 -6.45 -31.26
CA PHE A 281 18.94 -5.52 -32.19
C PHE A 281 17.69 -6.11 -32.85
N GLU A 282 17.68 -7.42 -33.15
CA GLU A 282 16.48 -8.12 -33.65
C GLU A 282 15.35 -8.05 -32.62
N TYR A 283 15.61 -8.33 -31.34
CA TYR A 283 14.62 -8.21 -30.27
C TYR A 283 14.20 -6.77 -29.97
N LEU A 284 15.11 -5.80 -30.04
CA LEU A 284 14.82 -4.37 -29.86
C LEU A 284 13.91 -3.82 -30.98
N THR A 285 14.05 -4.33 -32.19
CA THR A 285 13.14 -4.05 -33.32
C THR A 285 11.74 -4.59 -33.03
N LEU A 286 11.62 -5.84 -32.55
CA LEU A 286 10.34 -6.44 -32.16
C LEU A 286 9.66 -5.70 -30.99
N PHE A 287 10.45 -5.14 -30.06
CA PHE A 287 9.96 -4.30 -28.97
C PHE A 287 9.67 -2.84 -29.39
N GLY A 288 9.93 -2.47 -30.65
CA GLY A 288 9.67 -1.13 -31.19
C GLY A 288 10.45 -0.03 -30.48
N ILE A 289 11.74 -0.28 -30.19
CA ILE A 289 12.63 0.70 -29.52
C ILE A 289 14.02 0.81 -30.16
N ALA A 290 14.30 0.10 -31.27
CA ALA A 290 15.62 0.10 -31.91
C ALA A 290 16.07 1.50 -32.38
N ASP A 291 15.13 2.42 -32.64
CA ASP A 291 15.39 3.84 -32.95
C ASP A 291 16.00 4.63 -31.79
N LYS A 292 15.81 4.18 -30.54
CA LYS A 292 16.38 4.79 -29.33
C LYS A 292 17.72 4.20 -28.91
N ILE A 293 18.25 3.23 -29.66
CA ILE A 293 19.45 2.49 -29.32
C ILE A 293 20.60 2.85 -30.28
N SER A 294 21.71 3.34 -29.72
CA SER A 294 22.97 3.54 -30.45
C SER A 294 24.02 2.56 -29.93
N PHE A 295 24.55 1.71 -30.81
CA PHE A 295 25.77 0.95 -30.54
C PHE A 295 26.94 1.92 -30.61
N ASP A 296 27.68 2.07 -29.50
CA ASP A 296 28.70 3.09 -29.32
C ASP A 296 29.94 2.48 -28.63
N LEU A 297 31.04 2.38 -29.39
CA LEU A 297 32.26 1.72 -28.92
C LEU A 297 33.02 2.52 -27.86
N SER A 298 32.69 3.81 -27.66
CA SER A 298 33.28 4.63 -26.59
C SER A 298 32.76 4.27 -25.18
N LEU A 299 31.61 3.58 -25.09
CA LEU A 299 30.99 3.24 -23.81
C LEU A 299 31.77 2.12 -23.09
N ALA A 300 32.65 2.50 -22.15
CA ALA A 300 33.57 1.59 -21.45
C ALA A 300 33.41 1.60 -19.91
N ARG A 301 32.17 1.49 -19.40
CA ARG A 301 31.84 1.59 -17.96
C ARG A 301 31.72 0.26 -17.22
N GLY A 302 31.98 0.28 -15.91
CA GLY A 302 31.64 -0.82 -14.99
C GLY A 302 32.47 -2.10 -15.14
N LEU A 303 33.69 -1.98 -15.66
CA LEU A 303 34.58 -3.09 -16.03
C LEU A 303 35.12 -3.94 -14.85
N ASP A 304 34.71 -3.66 -13.62
CA ASP A 304 35.00 -4.54 -12.48
C ASP A 304 34.05 -5.74 -12.39
N TYR A 305 32.84 -5.66 -12.94
CA TYR A 305 31.82 -6.72 -12.78
C TYR A 305 30.98 -7.05 -14.02
N TYR A 306 30.85 -6.16 -15.03
CA TYR A 306 30.17 -6.54 -16.26
C TYR A 306 30.94 -7.61 -17.05
N THR A 307 30.23 -8.49 -17.75
CA THR A 307 30.74 -9.66 -18.49
C THR A 307 30.24 -9.76 -19.92
N GLY A 308 29.17 -9.03 -20.27
CA GLY A 308 28.61 -8.94 -21.63
C GLY A 308 28.17 -7.51 -21.91
N VAL A 309 26.91 -7.32 -22.28
CA VAL A 309 26.37 -5.99 -22.64
C VAL A 309 26.50 -4.97 -21.51
N ILE A 310 26.73 -3.73 -21.91
CA ILE A 310 26.82 -2.52 -21.08
C ILE A 310 25.96 -1.47 -21.78
N TYR A 311 25.15 -0.73 -21.04
CA TYR A 311 24.28 0.28 -21.64
C TYR A 311 24.07 1.50 -20.73
N GLU A 312 23.89 2.67 -21.34
CA GLU A 312 23.72 3.95 -20.67
C GLU A 312 22.74 4.85 -21.43
N ALA A 313 21.68 5.31 -20.75
CA ALA A 313 20.78 6.32 -21.27
C ALA A 313 21.26 7.74 -20.93
N VAL A 314 21.30 8.59 -21.95
CA VAL A 314 21.60 10.03 -21.84
C VAL A 314 20.38 10.83 -22.31
N LEU A 315 20.10 11.95 -21.62
CA LEU A 315 19.13 12.93 -22.13
C LEU A 315 19.75 13.72 -23.27
N LEU A 316 18.95 13.98 -24.30
CA LEU A 316 19.33 14.79 -25.46
C LEU A 316 18.86 16.23 -25.27
N GLN A 317 19.72 17.19 -25.62
CA GLN A 317 19.31 18.57 -25.84
C GLN A 317 18.86 18.76 -27.29
N PRO A 318 17.84 19.61 -27.56
CA PRO A 318 17.57 20.05 -28.92
C PRO A 318 18.83 20.69 -29.52
N PRO A 319 19.19 20.41 -30.78
CA PRO A 319 20.39 20.99 -31.37
C PRO A 319 20.28 22.51 -31.45
N ALA A 320 21.38 23.21 -31.20
CA ALA A 320 21.41 24.67 -31.16
C ALA A 320 21.28 25.27 -32.57
N GLN A 321 21.66 24.52 -33.60
CA GLN A 321 21.51 24.87 -35.01
C GLN A 321 20.93 23.71 -35.82
N ALA A 322 20.21 24.01 -36.90
CA ALA A 322 19.68 22.99 -37.80
C ALA A 322 20.83 22.30 -38.56
N GLY A 323 21.09 21.04 -38.24
CA GLY A 323 22.17 20.23 -38.80
C GLY A 323 23.22 19.73 -37.80
N GLU A 324 23.13 20.14 -36.53
CA GLU A 324 23.93 19.56 -35.44
C GLU A 324 23.24 18.30 -34.87
N GLU A 325 24.03 17.31 -34.46
CA GLU A 325 23.54 16.14 -33.73
C GLU A 325 23.10 16.53 -32.30
N PRO A 326 22.05 15.90 -31.72
CA PRO A 326 21.57 16.23 -30.38
C PRO A 326 22.64 15.99 -29.29
N LEU A 327 23.05 17.05 -28.59
CA LEU A 327 24.08 16.98 -27.56
C LEU A 327 23.57 16.26 -26.30
N GLY A 328 24.36 15.29 -25.81
CA GLY A 328 24.06 14.55 -24.60
C GLY A 328 24.27 15.38 -23.33
N VAL A 329 23.19 15.74 -22.64
CA VAL A 329 23.23 16.49 -21.36
C VAL A 329 23.70 15.59 -20.19
N GLY A 330 23.77 14.28 -20.43
CA GLY A 330 24.43 13.27 -19.60
C GLY A 330 23.49 12.25 -18.96
N SER A 331 24.11 11.26 -18.31
CA SER A 331 23.49 10.03 -17.79
C SER A 331 22.22 10.21 -16.96
N VAL A 332 21.19 9.42 -17.28
CA VAL A 332 19.94 9.25 -16.50
C VAL A 332 19.60 7.79 -16.19
N ALA A 333 20.27 6.82 -16.80
CA ALA A 333 20.19 5.42 -16.41
C ALA A 333 21.39 4.66 -16.98
N ALA A 334 21.79 3.55 -16.37
CA ALA A 334 22.71 2.63 -17.00
C ALA A 334 22.58 1.20 -16.44
N GLY A 335 23.25 0.24 -17.05
CA GLY A 335 23.21 -1.16 -16.63
C GLY A 335 24.09 -2.05 -17.49
N GLY A 336 23.84 -3.35 -17.40
CA GLY A 336 24.56 -4.37 -18.16
C GLY A 336 24.45 -5.76 -17.56
N ARG A 337 25.12 -6.73 -18.19
CA ARG A 337 25.21 -8.14 -17.81
C ARG A 337 26.47 -8.42 -16.99
N TYR A 338 26.35 -9.14 -15.87
CA TYR A 338 27.39 -9.31 -14.84
C TYR A 338 27.42 -10.71 -14.20
N ASP A 339 27.56 -11.75 -15.02
CA ASP A 339 27.35 -13.17 -14.64
C ASP A 339 28.37 -13.74 -13.63
N GLY A 340 29.47 -13.02 -13.39
CA GLY A 340 30.52 -13.41 -12.44
C GLY A 340 30.22 -13.05 -10.99
N LEU A 341 29.39 -12.04 -10.72
CA LEU A 341 29.32 -11.40 -9.39
C LEU A 341 28.76 -12.33 -8.30
N VAL A 342 27.73 -13.14 -8.63
CA VAL A 342 27.11 -14.08 -7.67
C VAL A 342 28.07 -15.20 -7.29
N GLY A 343 28.90 -15.66 -8.23
CA GLY A 343 29.91 -16.69 -8.01
C GLY A 343 31.01 -16.27 -7.03
N MET A 344 31.18 -14.98 -6.75
CA MET A 344 32.11 -14.48 -5.72
C MET A 344 31.57 -14.66 -4.29
N PHE A 345 30.25 -14.83 -4.13
CA PHE A 345 29.58 -15.02 -2.83
C PHE A 345 29.13 -16.47 -2.59
N ASP A 346 28.95 -17.26 -3.64
CA ASP A 346 28.58 -18.68 -3.52
C ASP A 346 29.79 -19.52 -3.05
N PRO A 347 29.69 -20.30 -1.95
CA PRO A 347 30.82 -21.08 -1.41
C PRO A 347 31.39 -22.16 -2.36
N LYS A 348 30.68 -22.50 -3.45
CA LYS A 348 31.14 -23.45 -4.47
C LYS A 348 31.53 -22.75 -5.78
N GLY A 349 31.55 -21.40 -5.81
CA GLY A 349 31.80 -20.63 -7.02
C GLY A 349 30.70 -20.75 -8.07
N ARG A 350 29.49 -21.18 -7.70
CA ARG A 350 28.38 -21.37 -8.65
C ARG A 350 27.99 -20.03 -9.27
N LYS A 351 28.25 -19.88 -10.57
CA LYS A 351 27.81 -18.73 -11.34
C LYS A 351 26.27 -18.72 -11.46
N VAL A 352 25.69 -17.53 -11.35
CA VAL A 352 24.30 -17.25 -11.67
C VAL A 352 24.35 -16.06 -12.63
N PRO A 353 23.96 -16.23 -13.91
CA PRO A 353 23.93 -15.13 -14.87
C PRO A 353 22.98 -14.04 -14.40
N CYS A 354 23.35 -12.78 -14.59
CA CYS A 354 22.59 -11.63 -14.13
C CYS A 354 22.67 -10.50 -15.14
N VAL A 355 21.55 -9.88 -15.47
CA VAL A 355 21.51 -8.61 -16.21
C VAL A 355 20.57 -7.64 -15.50
N GLY A 356 20.89 -6.35 -15.55
CA GLY A 356 19.99 -5.37 -14.98
C GLY A 356 20.44 -3.92 -15.11
N LEU A 357 19.50 -3.04 -14.82
CA LEU A 357 19.55 -1.60 -15.02
C LEU A 357 19.40 -0.86 -13.70
N SER A 358 19.80 0.41 -13.68
CA SER A 358 19.56 1.34 -12.58
C SER A 358 19.24 2.74 -13.10
N ILE A 359 18.13 3.34 -12.62
CA ILE A 359 17.65 4.66 -13.06
C ILE A 359 18.15 5.80 -12.15
N GLY A 360 18.81 6.79 -12.77
CA GLY A 360 19.40 8.05 -12.28
C GLY A 360 18.48 9.08 -11.64
N VAL A 361 17.71 8.72 -10.61
CA VAL A 361 16.57 9.58 -10.20
C VAL A 361 16.90 10.95 -9.58
N GLU A 362 18.12 11.25 -9.09
CA GLU A 362 18.39 12.61 -8.54
C GLU A 362 18.28 13.64 -9.67
N ARG A 363 18.79 13.28 -10.85
CA ARG A 363 18.70 14.09 -12.05
C ARG A 363 17.25 14.21 -12.50
N ILE A 364 16.53 13.09 -12.57
CA ILE A 364 15.11 13.05 -12.95
C ILE A 364 14.27 13.93 -12.02
N PHE A 365 14.46 13.87 -10.69
CA PHE A 365 13.77 14.76 -9.76
C PHE A 365 14.04 16.23 -10.10
N SER A 366 15.30 16.61 -10.33
CA SER A 366 15.64 18.00 -10.67
C SER A 366 15.02 18.46 -12.01
N THR A 367 14.99 17.60 -13.03
CA THR A 367 14.38 17.89 -14.32
C THR A 367 12.85 18.00 -14.21
N VAL A 368 12.21 17.13 -13.43
CA VAL A 368 10.75 17.18 -13.21
C VAL A 368 10.37 18.38 -12.33
N GLU A 369 11.14 18.71 -11.30
CA GLU A 369 10.94 19.89 -10.44
C GLU A 369 11.07 21.19 -11.27
N GLN A 370 12.12 21.32 -12.09
CA GLN A 370 12.31 22.45 -13.02
C GLN A 370 11.18 22.55 -14.06
N ARG A 371 10.70 21.42 -14.60
CA ARG A 371 9.58 21.42 -15.55
C ARG A 371 8.27 21.90 -14.91
N LEU A 372 7.98 21.46 -13.68
CA LEU A 372 6.80 21.89 -12.92
C LEU A 372 6.88 23.37 -12.55
N GLU A 373 8.09 23.86 -12.24
CA GLU A 373 8.35 25.30 -12.03
C GLU A 373 8.12 26.13 -13.30
N ALA A 374 8.61 25.66 -14.45
CA ALA A 374 8.44 26.34 -15.74
C ALA A 374 6.98 26.39 -16.24
N LEU A 375 6.14 25.45 -15.81
CA LEU A 375 4.69 25.44 -16.10
C LEU A 375 3.87 26.27 -15.11
N GLU A 376 4.50 26.86 -14.09
CA GLU A 376 3.85 27.50 -12.93
C GLU A 376 2.83 26.57 -12.21
N GLU A 377 2.95 25.25 -12.41
CA GLU A 377 2.05 24.25 -11.84
C GLU A 377 2.27 24.10 -10.33
N LYS A 378 1.22 24.41 -9.55
CA LYS A 378 1.27 24.29 -8.10
C LYS A 378 1.27 22.82 -7.65
N VAL A 379 2.47 22.30 -7.38
CA VAL A 379 2.64 20.96 -6.79
C VAL A 379 1.98 20.90 -5.40
N ARG A 380 0.90 20.12 -5.29
CA ARG A 380 0.24 19.85 -4.01
C ARG A 380 1.11 18.93 -3.15
N THR A 381 1.18 19.25 -1.86
CA THR A 381 1.91 18.46 -0.84
C THR A 381 0.99 17.68 0.09
N THR A 382 -0.33 17.80 -0.10
CA THR A 382 -1.37 17.04 0.60
C THR A 382 -2.44 16.60 -0.41
N GLU A 383 -3.10 15.48 -0.11
CA GLU A 383 -4.16 14.92 -0.95
C GLU A 383 -5.58 15.32 -0.49
N THR A 384 -5.68 16.28 0.42
CA THR A 384 -6.92 16.70 1.07
C THR A 384 -7.96 17.16 0.06
N GLN A 385 -9.14 16.54 0.10
CA GLN A 385 -10.25 16.74 -0.83
C GLN A 385 -11.18 17.87 -0.37
N VAL A 386 -11.38 18.03 0.94
CA VAL A 386 -12.33 19.02 1.48
C VAL A 386 -11.87 19.60 2.83
N LEU A 387 -12.00 20.91 3.02
CA LEU A 387 -11.86 21.55 4.32
C LEU A 387 -13.25 21.73 4.98
N VAL A 388 -13.40 21.27 6.22
CA VAL A 388 -14.58 21.52 7.05
C VAL A 388 -14.43 22.87 7.74
N ALA A 389 -15.29 23.82 7.37
CA ALA A 389 -15.19 25.22 7.76
C ALA A 389 -16.47 25.74 8.44
N SER A 390 -16.37 26.86 9.14
CA SER A 390 -17.54 27.63 9.60
C SER A 390 -17.24 29.13 9.57
N ALA A 391 -18.26 29.94 9.29
CA ALA A 391 -18.17 31.40 9.41
C ALA A 391 -18.58 31.91 10.80
N GLN A 392 -19.49 31.19 11.45
CA GLN A 392 -20.04 31.50 12.77
C GLN A 392 -19.16 30.93 13.90
N LYS A 393 -19.39 31.45 15.11
CA LYS A 393 -18.70 31.05 16.35
C LYS A 393 -19.40 29.86 17.00
N LYS A 394 -18.73 29.16 17.94
CA LYS A 394 -19.27 28.02 18.70
C LYS A 394 -19.72 26.81 17.84
N LEU A 395 -19.10 26.64 16.67
CA LEU A 395 -19.31 25.50 15.78
C LEU A 395 -18.01 24.68 15.64
N LEU A 396 -17.27 24.45 16.72
CA LEU A 396 -16.13 23.53 16.66
C LEU A 396 -16.62 22.09 16.74
N GLU A 397 -17.55 21.83 17.64
CA GLU A 397 -18.14 20.54 17.96
C GLU A 397 -18.82 19.92 16.72
N GLU A 398 -19.63 20.70 15.99
CA GLU A 398 -20.28 20.26 14.76
C GLU A 398 -19.30 20.06 13.59
N ARG A 399 -18.21 20.83 13.54
CA ARG A 399 -17.13 20.59 12.55
C ARG A 399 -16.32 19.34 12.88
N LEU A 400 -16.05 19.06 14.16
CA LEU A 400 -15.40 17.83 14.62
C LEU A 400 -16.28 16.58 14.35
N LYS A 401 -17.59 16.72 14.46
CA LYS A 401 -18.54 15.68 14.08
C LYS A 401 -18.56 15.43 12.58
N LEU A 402 -18.73 16.49 11.77
CA LEU A 402 -18.76 16.36 10.31
C LEU A 402 -17.44 15.83 9.74
N ILE A 403 -16.28 16.25 10.25
CA ILE A 403 -15.01 15.73 9.77
C ILE A 403 -14.83 14.24 10.12
N SER A 404 -15.31 13.80 11.27
CA SER A 404 -15.33 12.36 11.62
C SER A 404 -16.20 11.58 10.64
N GLU A 405 -17.42 12.05 10.35
CA GLU A 405 -18.30 11.42 9.36
C GLU A 405 -17.65 11.33 7.96
N LEU A 406 -16.82 12.31 7.58
CA LEU A 406 -16.07 12.30 6.31
C LEU A 406 -14.90 11.30 6.35
N TRP A 407 -14.13 11.23 7.45
CA TRP A 407 -13.06 10.26 7.63
C TRP A 407 -13.58 8.82 7.70
N ASP A 408 -14.70 8.59 8.40
CA ASP A 408 -15.40 7.29 8.47
C ASP A 408 -15.91 6.83 7.09
N ALA A 409 -16.20 7.78 6.19
CA ALA A 409 -16.54 7.54 4.79
C ALA A 409 -15.32 7.41 3.84
N GLY A 410 -14.09 7.48 4.37
CA GLY A 410 -12.85 7.39 3.60
C GLY A 410 -12.47 8.66 2.81
N ILE A 411 -13.11 9.80 3.11
CA ILE A 411 -12.84 11.08 2.44
C ILE A 411 -11.70 11.81 3.17
N LYS A 412 -10.70 12.27 2.41
CA LYS A 412 -9.52 13.00 2.94
C LYS A 412 -9.94 14.44 3.30
N ALA A 413 -10.37 14.63 4.55
CA ALA A 413 -10.88 15.92 5.05
C ALA A 413 -9.94 16.56 6.10
N GLU A 414 -9.97 17.88 6.22
CA GLU A 414 -9.24 18.65 7.25
C GLU A 414 -10.13 19.74 7.90
N LEU A 415 -9.73 20.27 9.07
CA LEU A 415 -10.25 21.54 9.59
C LEU A 415 -9.12 22.38 10.17
N LEU A 416 -9.30 23.70 10.23
CA LEU A 416 -8.38 24.54 11.02
C LEU A 416 -8.60 24.31 12.52
N TYR A 417 -7.51 24.01 13.23
CA TYR A 417 -7.42 23.80 14.68
C TYR A 417 -7.62 25.11 15.49
N LYS A 418 -8.75 25.77 15.28
CA LYS A 418 -9.19 26.97 15.99
C LYS A 418 -10.67 26.81 16.35
N LYS A 419 -11.05 27.24 17.55
CA LYS A 419 -12.45 27.21 18.02
C LYS A 419 -13.36 28.05 17.11
N ASN A 420 -12.91 29.26 16.75
CA ASN A 420 -13.65 30.23 15.95
C ASN A 420 -12.76 30.82 14.83
N PRO A 421 -12.49 30.08 13.74
CA PRO A 421 -11.74 30.59 12.60
C PRO A 421 -12.58 31.59 11.78
N LYS A 422 -11.92 32.57 11.15
CA LYS A 422 -12.58 33.42 10.13
C LYS A 422 -12.72 32.64 8.84
N LEU A 423 -13.82 32.81 8.10
CA LEU A 423 -14.03 32.13 6.81
C LEU A 423 -12.94 32.48 5.79
N LEU A 424 -12.52 33.75 5.72
CA LEU A 424 -11.45 34.20 4.83
C LEU A 424 -10.15 33.40 5.01
N ASN A 425 -9.68 33.24 6.26
CA ASN A 425 -8.47 32.47 6.57
C ASN A 425 -8.61 30.97 6.25
N GLN A 426 -9.83 30.42 6.25
CA GLN A 426 -10.10 29.03 5.86
C GLN A 426 -10.02 28.87 4.33
N LEU A 427 -10.56 29.84 3.58
CA LEU A 427 -10.47 29.86 2.12
C LEU A 427 -9.02 30.09 1.64
N GLN A 428 -8.30 31.04 2.24
CA GLN A 428 -6.88 31.28 1.97
C GLN A 428 -6.04 30.03 2.21
N TYR A 429 -6.29 29.30 3.31
CA TYR A 429 -5.62 28.02 3.56
C TYR A 429 -5.89 26.98 2.46
N CYS A 430 -7.10 26.92 1.92
CA CYS A 430 -7.41 26.04 0.78
C CYS A 430 -6.73 26.48 -0.51
N GLU A 431 -6.73 27.78 -0.82
CA GLU A 431 -6.00 28.37 -1.96
C GLU A 431 -4.49 28.09 -1.84
N GLU A 432 -3.93 28.19 -0.63
CA GLU A 432 -2.53 27.90 -0.29
C GLU A 432 -2.16 26.40 -0.38
N ALA A 433 -3.02 25.49 0.09
CA ALA A 433 -2.79 24.04 0.06
C ALA A 433 -3.28 23.33 -1.23
N GLY A 434 -4.02 24.04 -2.09
CA GLY A 434 -4.65 23.47 -3.30
C GLY A 434 -5.85 22.56 -2.99
N ILE A 435 -6.51 22.73 -1.84
CA ILE A 435 -7.70 21.95 -1.46
C ILE A 435 -8.87 22.41 -2.35
N PRO A 436 -9.57 21.50 -3.08
CA PRO A 436 -10.54 21.91 -4.09
C PRO A 436 -11.90 22.33 -3.54
N LEU A 437 -12.29 21.83 -2.35
CA LEU A 437 -13.64 22.02 -1.79
C LEU A 437 -13.61 22.51 -0.34
N VAL A 438 -14.65 23.26 0.05
CA VAL A 438 -14.92 23.64 1.45
C VAL A 438 -16.35 23.28 1.82
N ALA A 439 -16.52 22.47 2.85
CA ALA A 439 -17.79 22.14 3.48
C ALA A 439 -18.06 23.13 4.62
N ILE A 440 -18.93 24.10 4.38
CA ILE A 440 -19.25 25.19 5.32
C ILE A 440 -20.44 24.79 6.20
N VAL A 441 -20.21 24.81 7.51
CA VAL A 441 -21.20 24.58 8.57
C VAL A 441 -21.68 25.92 9.14
N GLY A 442 -23.00 26.04 9.32
CA GLY A 442 -23.66 27.16 10.00
C GLY A 442 -24.90 26.70 10.78
N GLU A 443 -25.35 27.51 11.73
CA GLU A 443 -26.46 27.21 12.64
C GLU A 443 -27.80 27.02 11.91
N GLN A 444 -28.00 27.65 10.76
CA GLN A 444 -29.23 27.51 9.98
C GLN A 444 -29.16 26.25 9.12
N GLU A 445 -28.03 26.05 8.43
CA GLU A 445 -27.72 24.87 7.64
C GLU A 445 -27.84 23.58 8.47
N LEU A 446 -27.39 23.60 9.74
CA LEU A 446 -27.55 22.49 10.69
C LEU A 446 -29.01 22.21 11.08
N LYS A 447 -29.86 23.24 11.21
CA LYS A 447 -31.31 23.07 11.46
C LYS A 447 -32.00 22.48 10.24
N ASP A 448 -31.60 22.93 9.06
CA ASP A 448 -32.15 22.51 7.77
C ASP A 448 -31.59 21.16 7.29
N GLY A 449 -30.57 20.63 7.99
CA GLY A 449 -29.95 19.32 7.71
C GLY A 449 -29.07 19.30 6.46
N VAL A 450 -28.63 20.47 5.99
CA VAL A 450 -27.81 20.66 4.79
C VAL A 450 -26.39 21.10 5.14
N ILE A 451 -25.47 20.96 4.18
CA ILE A 451 -24.13 21.53 4.25
C ILE A 451 -23.90 22.34 2.97
N LYS A 452 -23.29 23.52 3.13
CA LYS A 452 -22.99 24.39 2.01
C LYS A 452 -21.62 24.04 1.45
N LEU A 453 -21.58 23.49 0.24
CA LEU A 453 -20.34 23.06 -0.41
C LEU A 453 -19.86 24.15 -1.37
N ARG A 454 -18.69 24.71 -1.11
CA ARG A 454 -18.07 25.73 -1.96
C ARG A 454 -16.88 25.16 -2.72
N SER A 455 -16.86 25.38 -4.04
CA SER A 455 -15.69 25.17 -4.89
C SER A 455 -14.66 26.26 -4.61
N VAL A 456 -13.40 25.91 -4.34
CA VAL A 456 -12.36 26.91 -4.06
C VAL A 456 -11.92 27.61 -5.35
N ALA A 457 -11.82 26.85 -6.45
CA ALA A 457 -11.39 27.36 -7.75
C ALA A 457 -12.45 28.21 -8.45
N SER A 458 -13.69 27.70 -8.63
CA SER A 458 -14.76 28.46 -9.30
C SER A 458 -15.48 29.43 -8.38
N ARG A 459 -15.28 29.33 -7.05
CA ARG A 459 -15.97 30.12 -6.00
C ARG A 459 -17.48 29.92 -5.93
N GLU A 460 -18.03 29.05 -6.77
CA GLU A 460 -19.43 28.66 -6.78
C GLU A 460 -19.81 27.93 -5.49
N GLU A 461 -21.04 28.18 -5.05
CA GLU A 461 -21.61 27.57 -3.85
C GLU A 461 -22.80 26.70 -4.23
N LEU A 462 -22.67 25.40 -4.01
CA LEU A 462 -23.73 24.43 -4.18
C LEU A 462 -24.32 24.09 -2.82
N TRP A 463 -25.65 24.19 -2.71
CA TRP A 463 -26.38 23.63 -1.59
C TRP A 463 -26.43 22.12 -1.78
N CYS A 464 -25.82 21.37 -0.85
CA CYS A 464 -25.96 19.92 -0.85
C CYS A 464 -27.32 19.56 -0.23
N GLU A 465 -28.39 19.68 -1.03
CA GLU A 465 -29.72 19.26 -0.64
C GLU A 465 -29.76 17.74 -0.45
N ARG A 466 -29.90 17.29 0.79
CA ARG A 466 -29.91 15.87 1.16
C ARG A 466 -31.23 15.15 0.84
N VAL A 467 -31.96 15.60 -0.18
CA VAL A 467 -33.26 15.05 -0.63
C VAL A 467 -33.36 15.20 -2.14
N ASN A 468 -33.70 14.12 -2.87
CA ASN A 468 -34.15 14.26 -4.25
C ASN A 468 -35.59 14.85 -4.23
N PRO A 469 -35.80 16.08 -4.73
CA PRO A 469 -37.10 16.76 -4.61
C PRO A 469 -38.20 16.07 -5.44
N GLU A 470 -37.86 15.47 -6.57
CA GLU A 470 -38.78 14.72 -7.44
C GLU A 470 -39.35 13.50 -6.70
N ASN A 471 -38.47 12.69 -6.08
CA ASN A 471 -38.88 11.49 -5.34
C ASN A 471 -39.69 11.82 -4.08
N LYS A 472 -39.47 13.00 -3.46
CA LYS A 472 -40.29 13.49 -2.35
C LYS A 472 -41.67 13.96 -2.83
N ALA A 473 -41.73 14.76 -3.91
CA ALA A 473 -42.98 15.19 -4.51
C ALA A 473 -43.83 14.01 -5.00
N ALA A 474 -43.19 12.98 -5.60
CA ALA A 474 -43.83 11.74 -6.01
C ALA A 474 -44.41 10.95 -4.82
N LEU A 475 -43.72 10.90 -3.68
CA LEU A 475 -44.24 10.30 -2.45
C LEU A 475 -45.49 11.04 -1.93
N GLU A 476 -45.44 12.38 -1.92
CA GLU A 476 -46.55 13.24 -1.45
C GLU A 476 -47.75 13.25 -2.40
N ALA A 477 -47.54 13.05 -3.71
CA ALA A 477 -48.59 12.78 -4.68
C ALA A 477 -49.23 11.40 -4.45
N TRP A 478 -48.41 10.35 -4.37
CA TRP A 478 -48.87 8.97 -4.17
C TRP A 478 -49.67 8.77 -2.89
N VAL A 479 -49.27 9.41 -1.78
CA VAL A 479 -50.03 9.37 -0.50
C VAL A 479 -51.41 10.03 -0.64
N ARG A 480 -51.52 11.14 -1.40
CA ARG A 480 -52.81 11.81 -1.65
C ARG A 480 -53.72 11.00 -2.57
N GLU A 481 -53.16 10.39 -3.62
CA GLU A 481 -53.89 9.59 -4.60
C GLU A 481 -54.40 8.27 -4.02
N THR A 482 -53.55 7.55 -3.28
CA THR A 482 -53.89 6.20 -2.75
C THR A 482 -54.61 6.22 -1.40
N GLY A 483 -54.68 7.37 -0.72
CA GLY A 483 -55.20 7.49 0.65
C GLY A 483 -54.39 6.75 1.71
N ILE A 484 -53.17 6.31 1.39
CA ILE A 484 -52.35 5.49 2.27
C ILE A 484 -51.77 6.31 3.43
N ARG A 485 -52.23 6.03 4.65
CA ARG A 485 -51.71 6.66 5.86
C ARG A 485 -50.35 6.07 6.28
N LEU A 486 -49.28 6.84 6.11
CA LEU A 486 -47.96 6.55 6.67
C LEU A 486 -47.83 7.14 8.08
N VAL A 487 -47.28 6.38 9.02
CA VAL A 487 -47.07 6.83 10.42
C VAL A 487 -45.58 6.74 10.76
N GLN A 488 -44.99 7.85 11.21
CA GLN A 488 -43.58 7.90 11.59
C GLN A 488 -43.43 7.75 13.12
N VAL A 489 -42.73 6.71 13.57
CA VAL A 489 -42.51 6.39 14.99
C VAL A 489 -41.06 5.95 15.20
N ASN A 490 -40.34 6.60 16.12
CA ASN A 490 -38.97 6.23 16.53
C ASN A 490 -37.99 5.98 15.37
N GLY A 491 -37.98 6.86 14.35
CA GLY A 491 -37.10 6.72 13.18
C GLY A 491 -37.51 5.61 12.21
N GLN A 492 -38.76 5.13 12.27
CA GLN A 492 -39.35 4.21 11.31
C GLN A 492 -40.57 4.88 10.68
N ARG A 493 -40.67 4.90 9.35
CA ARG A 493 -41.92 5.26 8.65
C ARG A 493 -42.64 3.99 8.28
N LYS A 494 -43.91 3.89 8.70
CA LYS A 494 -44.68 2.65 8.71
C LYS A 494 -45.93 2.76 7.86
N TYR A 495 -46.20 1.69 7.12
CA TYR A 495 -47.46 1.40 6.46
C TYR A 495 -48.09 0.16 7.10
N GLY A 496 -49.39 0.22 7.38
CA GLY A 496 -50.16 -0.90 7.92
C GLY A 496 -49.93 -1.19 9.42
N GLY A 497 -50.30 -2.40 9.81
CA GLY A 497 -50.28 -2.87 11.20
C GLY A 497 -51.52 -2.54 12.06
N PRO A 498 -52.68 -3.18 11.83
CA PRO A 498 -53.08 -3.93 10.63
C PRO A 498 -53.49 -2.99 9.48
N PRO A 499 -53.53 -3.45 8.21
CA PRO A 499 -53.97 -2.60 7.09
C PRO A 499 -55.48 -2.31 7.16
N PRO A 500 -55.98 -1.22 6.55
CA PRO A 500 -57.42 -0.91 6.50
C PRO A 500 -58.25 -2.09 5.97
N GLY A 501 -59.35 -2.42 6.64
CA GLY A 501 -60.22 -3.55 6.28
C GLY A 501 -59.64 -4.95 6.59
N TRP A 502 -58.61 -5.06 7.43
CA TRP A 502 -58.10 -6.37 7.87
C TRP A 502 -59.01 -7.02 8.93
N VAL A 503 -59.43 -8.25 8.68
CA VAL A 503 -60.17 -9.10 9.62
C VAL A 503 -59.38 -10.38 9.84
N GLY A 504 -58.94 -10.63 11.08
CA GLY A 504 -58.14 -11.81 11.46
C GLY A 504 -56.96 -11.50 12.38
N SER A 505 -56.37 -12.54 12.97
CA SER A 505 -55.21 -12.43 13.86
C SER A 505 -53.94 -11.91 13.15
N PRO A 506 -52.95 -11.37 13.88
CA PRO A 506 -51.66 -11.00 13.32
C PRO A 506 -50.94 -12.17 12.62
N PRO A 507 -50.12 -11.93 11.58
CA PRO A 507 -49.40 -12.98 10.86
C PRO A 507 -48.41 -13.76 11.77
N PRO A 508 -48.23 -15.07 11.54
CA PRO A 508 -47.36 -15.90 12.37
C PRO A 508 -45.87 -15.56 12.20
N ALA A 509 -45.07 -15.86 13.22
CA ALA A 509 -43.61 -15.68 13.22
C ALA A 509 -42.94 -16.29 11.97
N GLY A 510 -41.92 -15.62 11.44
CA GLY A 510 -41.31 -15.96 10.15
C GLY A 510 -42.07 -15.49 8.89
N SER A 511 -43.11 -14.65 9.02
CA SER A 511 -43.80 -14.00 7.88
C SER A 511 -43.21 -12.62 7.51
N GLU A 512 -41.98 -12.34 7.92
CA GLU A 512 -41.30 -11.05 7.72
C GLU A 512 -39.99 -11.21 6.96
N VAL A 513 -39.74 -10.34 5.98
CA VAL A 513 -38.50 -10.25 5.20
C VAL A 513 -37.72 -8.98 5.55
N PHE A 514 -36.40 -9.09 5.55
CA PHE A 514 -35.48 -7.98 5.55
C PHE A 514 -35.18 -7.57 4.10
N ILE A 515 -35.12 -6.25 3.87
CA ILE A 515 -34.84 -5.64 2.58
C ILE A 515 -33.61 -4.76 2.77
N GLY A 516 -32.51 -5.06 2.09
CA GLY A 516 -31.27 -4.28 2.10
C GLY A 516 -30.81 -3.91 0.69
N ARG A 517 -29.63 -3.27 0.58
CA ARG A 517 -29.13 -2.66 -0.67
C ARG A 517 -30.12 -1.64 -1.26
N LEU A 518 -30.93 -0.96 -0.42
CA LEU A 518 -31.83 0.11 -0.87
C LEU A 518 -31.04 1.41 -1.15
N PRO A 519 -31.23 2.06 -2.31
CA PRO A 519 -30.75 3.43 -2.51
C PRO A 519 -31.42 4.38 -1.51
N GLN A 520 -30.66 5.32 -0.92
CA GLN A 520 -31.11 6.19 0.18
C GLN A 520 -32.22 7.19 -0.22
N ASP A 521 -32.37 7.42 -1.53
CA ASP A 521 -33.31 8.35 -2.18
C ASP A 521 -34.57 7.67 -2.74
N VAL A 522 -34.75 6.36 -2.51
CA VAL A 522 -35.97 5.60 -2.86
C VAL A 522 -36.91 5.55 -1.64
N TYR A 523 -38.21 5.74 -1.88
CA TYR A 523 -39.23 5.81 -0.82
C TYR A 523 -40.39 4.84 -1.03
N GLU A 524 -41.34 4.85 -0.11
CA GLU A 524 -42.46 3.92 -0.04
C GLU A 524 -43.34 3.88 -1.30
N HIS A 525 -43.44 4.97 -2.06
CA HIS A 525 -44.23 5.04 -3.31
C HIS A 525 -43.74 4.06 -4.39
N GLN A 526 -42.45 3.70 -4.39
CA GLN A 526 -41.89 2.65 -5.27
C GLN A 526 -41.89 1.28 -4.58
N LEU A 527 -41.55 1.25 -3.28
CA LEU A 527 -41.35 -0.02 -2.55
C LEU A 527 -42.65 -0.73 -2.18
N ILE A 528 -43.68 -0.02 -1.70
CA ILE A 528 -44.91 -0.66 -1.26
C ILE A 528 -45.64 -1.34 -2.43
N PRO A 529 -45.87 -0.70 -3.60
CA PRO A 529 -46.48 -1.38 -4.74
C PRO A 529 -45.68 -2.58 -5.24
N LEU A 530 -44.34 -2.48 -5.29
CA LEU A 530 -43.46 -3.57 -5.70
C LEU A 530 -43.62 -4.80 -4.79
N PHE A 531 -43.63 -4.61 -3.46
CA PHE A 531 -43.77 -5.71 -2.51
C PHE A 531 -45.21 -6.23 -2.38
N GLN A 532 -46.23 -5.41 -2.67
CA GLN A 532 -47.63 -5.85 -2.75
C GLN A 532 -47.91 -6.78 -3.94
N ARG A 533 -47.22 -6.60 -5.08
CA ARG A 533 -47.37 -7.48 -6.26
C ARG A 533 -47.08 -8.95 -5.98
N VAL A 534 -46.26 -9.25 -4.98
CA VAL A 534 -45.87 -10.64 -4.62
C VAL A 534 -46.80 -11.24 -3.56
N GLY A 535 -47.54 -10.42 -2.81
CA GLY A 535 -48.50 -10.91 -1.83
C GLY A 535 -49.05 -9.82 -0.91
N ARG A 536 -50.15 -10.13 -0.22
CA ARG A 536 -50.82 -9.20 0.69
C ARG A 536 -49.92 -8.86 1.89
N LEU A 537 -49.40 -7.63 1.90
CA LEU A 537 -48.65 -7.03 3.02
C LEU A 537 -49.56 -6.75 4.22
N TYR A 538 -48.99 -6.88 5.41
CA TYR A 538 -49.60 -6.58 6.71
C TYR A 538 -48.96 -5.34 7.35
N GLU A 539 -47.63 -5.24 7.31
CA GLU A 539 -46.86 -4.06 7.77
C GLU A 539 -45.66 -3.87 6.83
N PHE A 540 -45.35 -2.64 6.44
CA PHE A 540 -44.06 -2.28 5.81
C PHE A 540 -43.41 -1.18 6.65
N ARG A 541 -42.11 -1.30 6.90
CA ARG A 541 -41.34 -0.37 7.76
C ARG A 541 -40.09 0.08 7.01
N LEU A 542 -40.07 1.33 6.53
CA LEU A 542 -38.85 1.97 6.02
C LEU A 542 -38.10 2.60 7.20
N MET A 543 -36.81 2.32 7.30
CA MET A 543 -35.98 2.87 8.38
C MET A 543 -35.45 4.24 7.95
N MET A 544 -35.69 5.27 8.75
CA MET A 544 -35.41 6.67 8.39
C MET A 544 -34.27 7.26 9.23
N THR A 545 -33.44 8.09 8.63
CA THR A 545 -32.54 9.00 9.35
C THR A 545 -33.33 10.20 9.90
N PHE A 546 -32.72 10.97 10.80
CA PHE A 546 -33.29 12.25 11.24
C PHE A 546 -33.28 13.30 10.12
N SER A 547 -32.45 13.13 9.08
CA SER A 547 -32.37 13.99 7.89
C SER A 547 -33.41 13.67 6.80
N GLY A 548 -34.37 12.77 7.05
CA GLY A 548 -35.44 12.45 6.09
C GLY A 548 -35.09 11.47 4.95
N LEU A 549 -33.87 10.95 4.90
CA LEU A 549 -33.46 9.86 4.00
C LEU A 549 -33.74 8.49 4.61
N ASN A 550 -33.79 7.44 3.78
CA ASN A 550 -33.85 6.07 4.29
C ASN A 550 -32.44 5.55 4.68
N ARG A 551 -32.37 4.59 5.61
CA ARG A 551 -31.11 4.03 6.14
C ARG A 551 -30.48 2.93 5.28
N GLY A 552 -30.92 2.74 4.03
CA GLY A 552 -30.49 1.67 3.14
C GLY A 552 -31.14 0.30 3.40
N PHE A 553 -32.12 0.22 4.33
CA PHE A 553 -32.86 -1.01 4.61
C PHE A 553 -34.31 -0.78 5.09
N ALA A 554 -35.15 -1.80 4.88
CA ALA A 554 -36.56 -1.84 5.24
C ALA A 554 -36.98 -3.25 5.70
N TYR A 555 -38.20 -3.36 6.24
CA TYR A 555 -38.83 -4.64 6.59
C TYR A 555 -40.22 -4.72 6.00
N ALA A 556 -40.56 -5.87 5.39
CA ALA A 556 -41.90 -6.16 4.90
C ALA A 556 -42.45 -7.41 5.60
N ARG A 557 -43.60 -7.27 6.27
CA ARG A 557 -44.34 -8.36 6.91
C ARG A 557 -45.54 -8.71 6.05
N TYR A 558 -45.59 -9.95 5.60
CA TYR A 558 -46.68 -10.51 4.82
C TYR A 558 -47.75 -11.13 5.70
N SER A 559 -48.95 -11.28 5.14
CA SER A 559 -50.08 -12.03 5.71
C SER A 559 -49.76 -13.50 6.03
N SER A 560 -48.75 -14.10 5.38
CA SER A 560 -48.37 -15.51 5.60
C SER A 560 -46.88 -15.76 5.34
N ARG A 561 -46.36 -16.86 5.89
CA ARG A 561 -44.99 -17.37 5.62
C ARG A 561 -44.73 -17.60 4.13
N ARG A 562 -45.73 -18.12 3.41
CA ARG A 562 -45.65 -18.35 1.95
C ARG A 562 -45.46 -17.04 1.18
N GLY A 563 -46.12 -15.96 1.59
CA GLY A 563 -45.92 -14.63 1.01
C GLY A 563 -44.50 -14.10 1.23
N ALA A 564 -43.95 -14.28 2.44
CA ALA A 564 -42.56 -13.91 2.74
C ALA A 564 -41.53 -14.73 1.94
N GLN A 565 -41.76 -16.03 1.78
CA GLN A 565 -40.91 -16.89 0.93
C GLN A 565 -40.98 -16.50 -0.55
N ALA A 566 -42.18 -16.22 -1.07
CA ALA A 566 -42.36 -15.74 -2.44
C ALA A 566 -41.65 -14.39 -2.67
N ALA A 567 -41.69 -13.48 -1.70
CA ALA A 567 -40.98 -12.20 -1.77
C ALA A 567 -39.45 -12.37 -1.85
N ILE A 568 -38.88 -13.31 -1.07
CA ILE A 568 -37.44 -13.64 -1.17
C ILE A 568 -37.14 -14.22 -2.56
N ALA A 569 -37.93 -15.18 -3.05
CA ALA A 569 -37.70 -15.82 -4.34
C ALA A 569 -37.87 -14.88 -5.54
N THR A 570 -38.72 -13.86 -5.44
CA THR A 570 -39.10 -12.99 -6.59
C THR A 570 -38.39 -11.63 -6.58
N LEU A 571 -38.07 -11.08 -5.41
CA LEU A 571 -37.54 -9.70 -5.28
C LEU A 571 -36.07 -9.65 -4.86
N HIS A 572 -35.46 -10.79 -4.49
CA HIS A 572 -34.00 -10.87 -4.34
C HIS A 572 -33.32 -10.65 -5.70
N ASN A 573 -32.30 -9.80 -5.72
CA ASN A 573 -31.62 -9.27 -6.91
C ASN A 573 -32.50 -8.51 -7.91
N HIS A 574 -33.72 -8.08 -7.52
CA HIS A 574 -34.55 -7.24 -8.38
C HIS A 574 -33.91 -5.86 -8.60
N PRO A 575 -33.70 -5.41 -9.85
CA PRO A 575 -33.02 -4.15 -10.15
C PRO A 575 -33.98 -2.96 -9.95
N LEU A 576 -33.77 -2.18 -8.88
CA LEU A 576 -34.42 -0.87 -8.72
C LEU A 576 -33.79 0.20 -9.61
N ARG A 577 -32.49 0.05 -9.92
CA ARG A 577 -31.71 0.87 -10.85
C ARG A 577 -30.73 -0.03 -11.61
N PRO A 578 -30.20 0.40 -12.78
CA PRO A 578 -29.29 -0.40 -13.60
C PRO A 578 -28.03 -0.95 -12.88
N SER A 579 -27.67 -0.37 -11.74
CA SER A 579 -26.49 -0.74 -10.92
C SER A 579 -26.81 -1.10 -9.46
N CYS A 580 -28.10 -1.16 -9.04
CA CYS A 580 -28.49 -1.40 -7.64
C CYS A 580 -29.56 -2.51 -7.51
N PRO A 581 -29.16 -3.79 -7.37
CA PRO A 581 -30.08 -4.90 -7.10
C PRO A 581 -30.47 -4.98 -5.62
N LEU A 582 -31.75 -5.24 -5.36
CA LEU A 582 -32.30 -5.44 -4.01
C LEU A 582 -31.75 -6.69 -3.32
N LEU A 583 -31.37 -6.58 -2.05
CA LEU A 583 -31.21 -7.76 -1.18
C LEU A 583 -32.54 -8.02 -0.46
N VAL A 584 -33.20 -9.14 -0.74
CA VAL A 584 -34.35 -9.60 0.04
C VAL A 584 -34.01 -10.94 0.70
N CYS A 585 -34.15 -11.04 2.02
CA CYS A 585 -33.86 -12.25 2.77
C CYS A 585 -34.78 -12.38 4.00
N ARG A 586 -34.69 -13.51 4.73
CA ARG A 586 -35.54 -13.77 5.90
C ARG A 586 -35.16 -12.85 7.06
N SER A 587 -36.16 -12.19 7.68
CA SER A 587 -35.93 -11.37 8.88
C SER A 587 -35.48 -12.25 10.06
N THR A 588 -34.45 -11.80 10.79
CA THR A 588 -33.91 -12.51 11.97
C THR A 588 -34.50 -11.94 13.25
N GLU A 589 -35.39 -12.70 13.89
CA GLU A 589 -36.06 -12.30 15.15
C GLU A 589 -35.08 -12.42 16.34
N LYS A 590 -34.42 -11.32 16.72
CA LYS A 590 -33.51 -11.27 17.89
C LYS A 590 -34.33 -11.20 19.18
N CYS A 591 -34.68 -12.35 19.76
CA CYS A 591 -35.54 -12.45 20.94
C CYS A 591 -34.79 -12.72 22.26
N GLU A 592 -33.45 -12.73 22.24
CA GLU A 592 -32.61 -13.13 23.38
C GLU A 592 -31.57 -12.05 23.71
N LEU A 593 -31.40 -11.77 25.01
CA LEU A 593 -30.42 -10.85 25.57
C LEU A 593 -29.45 -11.59 26.50
N SER A 594 -28.26 -11.04 26.65
CA SER A 594 -27.30 -11.41 27.70
C SER A 594 -27.03 -10.20 28.60
N VAL A 595 -27.13 -10.40 29.91
CA VAL A 595 -26.84 -9.40 30.95
C VAL A 595 -25.65 -9.90 31.76
N ASP A 596 -24.48 -9.29 31.56
CA ASP A 596 -23.21 -9.68 32.19
C ASP A 596 -22.81 -8.71 33.30
N GLY A 597 -21.94 -9.15 34.22
CA GLY A 597 -21.52 -8.37 35.40
C GLY A 597 -22.44 -8.49 36.62
N LEU A 598 -23.19 -9.59 36.75
CA LEU A 598 -24.03 -9.83 37.93
C LEU A 598 -23.20 -10.40 39.10
N PRO A 599 -23.55 -10.14 40.36
CA PRO A 599 -22.76 -10.60 41.50
C PRO A 599 -22.76 -12.13 41.65
N PRO A 600 -21.65 -12.75 42.10
CA PRO A 600 -21.43 -14.20 42.04
C PRO A 600 -22.35 -15.05 42.93
N GLY A 601 -23.11 -14.44 43.84
CA GLY A 601 -24.10 -15.08 44.71
C GLY A 601 -25.56 -14.77 44.36
N LEU A 602 -25.86 -14.17 43.21
CA LEU A 602 -27.23 -13.76 42.88
C LEU A 602 -28.15 -14.97 42.70
N SER A 603 -29.27 -15.01 43.45
CA SER A 603 -30.27 -16.05 43.26
C SER A 603 -31.19 -15.75 42.06
N ARG A 604 -31.64 -16.80 41.37
CA ARG A 604 -32.62 -16.67 40.26
C ARG A 604 -33.90 -15.96 40.68
N ARG A 605 -34.32 -16.09 41.94
CA ARG A 605 -35.48 -15.39 42.52
C ARG A 605 -35.23 -13.89 42.64
N ALA A 606 -34.04 -13.47 43.08
CA ALA A 606 -33.66 -12.07 43.18
C ALA A 606 -33.54 -11.42 41.78
N LEU A 607 -32.96 -12.13 40.81
CA LEU A 607 -32.91 -11.67 39.42
C LEU A 607 -34.32 -11.45 38.83
N LEU A 608 -35.24 -12.40 39.01
CA LEU A 608 -36.60 -12.28 38.49
C LEU A 608 -37.39 -11.11 39.11
N LEU A 609 -37.16 -10.80 40.39
CA LEU A 609 -37.72 -9.60 41.05
C LEU A 609 -37.12 -8.32 40.45
N ALA A 610 -35.82 -8.27 40.20
CA ALA A 610 -35.16 -7.11 39.59
C ALA A 610 -35.60 -6.88 38.12
N LEU A 611 -35.98 -7.93 37.40
CA LEU A 611 -36.47 -7.86 36.02
C LEU A 611 -38.00 -7.65 35.91
N GLN A 612 -38.73 -7.70 37.02
CA GLN A 612 -40.19 -7.51 37.06
C GLN A 612 -40.70 -6.21 36.37
N PRO A 613 -39.99 -5.06 36.43
CA PRO A 613 -40.40 -3.83 35.73
C PRO A 613 -40.35 -3.91 34.19
N LEU A 614 -39.69 -4.92 33.59
CA LEU A 614 -39.53 -5.04 32.14
C LEU A 614 -40.79 -5.54 31.41
N GLY A 615 -41.85 -5.86 32.15
CA GLY A 615 -43.15 -6.28 31.64
C GLY A 615 -43.26 -7.79 31.32
N PRO A 616 -44.46 -8.27 30.96
CA PRO A 616 -44.79 -9.70 30.85
C PRO A 616 -44.19 -10.41 29.62
N GLY A 617 -43.22 -9.79 28.95
CA GLY A 617 -42.63 -10.31 27.72
C GLY A 617 -41.57 -11.39 27.91
N LEU A 618 -41.02 -11.53 29.12
CA LEU A 618 -39.96 -12.47 29.47
C LEU A 618 -40.51 -13.90 29.62
N GLN A 619 -39.98 -14.84 28.82
CA GLN A 619 -40.34 -16.26 28.86
C GLN A 619 -39.37 -17.10 29.69
N GLU A 620 -38.08 -16.76 29.66
CA GLU A 620 -37.03 -17.57 30.26
C GLU A 620 -35.91 -16.65 30.79
N ALA A 621 -35.42 -16.96 31.99
CA ALA A 621 -34.25 -16.35 32.59
C ALA A 621 -33.37 -17.44 33.21
N LEU A 622 -32.11 -17.51 32.77
CA LEU A 622 -31.11 -18.50 33.18
C LEU A 622 -29.85 -17.76 33.66
N LEU A 623 -29.37 -18.08 34.86
CA LEU A 623 -28.10 -17.57 35.40
C LEU A 623 -27.00 -18.60 35.18
N LEU A 624 -25.84 -18.14 34.72
CA LEU A 624 -24.65 -18.95 34.45
C LEU A 624 -23.40 -18.23 34.98
N PRO A 625 -22.28 -18.93 35.22
CA PRO A 625 -21.00 -18.28 35.47
C PRO A 625 -20.58 -17.41 34.27
N SER A 626 -20.09 -16.19 34.53
CA SER A 626 -19.56 -15.34 33.46
C SER A 626 -18.21 -15.91 32.98
N PRO A 627 -17.97 -16.02 31.66
CA PRO A 627 -16.74 -16.59 31.10
C PRO A 627 -15.54 -15.60 31.11
N GLY A 628 -15.52 -14.64 32.02
CA GLY A 628 -14.45 -13.66 32.22
C GLY A 628 -13.49 -14.00 33.38
N PRO A 629 -12.43 -13.21 33.60
CA PRO A 629 -11.41 -13.48 34.61
C PRO A 629 -11.80 -13.11 36.06
N ALA A 630 -13.00 -12.57 36.28
CA ALA A 630 -13.51 -12.17 37.60
C ALA A 630 -14.74 -13.00 37.99
N PRO A 631 -14.98 -13.27 39.29
CA PRO A 631 -16.14 -14.03 39.75
C PRO A 631 -17.43 -13.22 39.59
N ALA A 632 -18.06 -13.35 38.42
CA ALA A 632 -19.32 -12.72 38.07
C ALA A 632 -20.28 -13.77 37.44
N GLN A 633 -21.56 -13.43 37.39
CA GLN A 633 -22.60 -14.21 36.71
C GLN A 633 -23.10 -13.46 35.46
N ILE A 634 -23.59 -14.25 34.50
CA ILE A 634 -24.27 -13.76 33.29
C ILE A 634 -25.69 -14.33 33.26
N ALA A 635 -26.68 -13.48 33.00
CA ALA A 635 -28.06 -13.90 32.79
C ALA A 635 -28.42 -13.92 31.31
N LEU A 636 -28.95 -15.05 30.84
CA LEU A 636 -29.57 -15.18 29.52
C LEU A 636 -31.08 -14.97 29.66
N LEU A 637 -31.60 -13.96 28.95
CA LEU A 637 -33.01 -13.56 29.00
C LEU A 637 -33.66 -13.78 27.63
N LYS A 638 -34.74 -14.55 27.58
CA LYS A 638 -35.48 -14.89 26.36
C LYS A 638 -36.87 -14.31 26.43
N PHE A 639 -37.28 -13.63 25.36
CA PHE A 639 -38.54 -12.93 25.29
C PHE A 639 -39.46 -13.52 24.22
N SER A 640 -40.76 -13.34 24.41
CA SER A 640 -41.84 -13.75 23.49
C SER A 640 -41.82 -13.08 22.12
N SER A 641 -41.09 -11.97 21.96
CA SER A 641 -40.92 -11.29 20.68
C SER A 641 -39.69 -10.38 20.65
N HIS A 642 -39.19 -10.09 19.45
CA HIS A 642 -38.11 -9.11 19.26
C HIS A 642 -38.48 -7.72 19.80
N ARG A 643 -39.76 -7.31 19.71
CA ARG A 643 -40.24 -6.05 20.28
C ARG A 643 -40.13 -6.04 21.81
N ALA A 644 -40.50 -7.13 22.48
CA ALA A 644 -40.35 -7.26 23.93
C ALA A 644 -38.87 -7.22 24.34
N ALA A 645 -38.01 -7.97 23.65
CA ALA A 645 -36.56 -7.95 23.91
C ALA A 645 -35.93 -6.57 23.66
N ALA A 646 -36.34 -5.85 22.60
CA ALA A 646 -35.81 -4.53 22.29
C ALA A 646 -36.24 -3.47 23.30
N MET A 647 -37.50 -3.52 23.77
CA MET A 647 -37.99 -2.65 24.83
C MET A 647 -37.31 -2.95 26.17
N ALA A 648 -37.13 -4.24 26.52
CA ALA A 648 -36.40 -4.65 27.72
C ALA A 648 -34.93 -4.20 27.68
N LYS A 649 -34.25 -4.38 26.54
CA LYS A 649 -32.88 -3.86 26.35
C LYS A 649 -32.83 -2.34 26.52
N LYS A 650 -33.77 -1.61 25.92
CA LYS A 650 -33.85 -0.14 26.02
C LYS A 650 -34.01 0.29 27.49
N ALA A 651 -34.95 -0.31 28.22
CA ALA A 651 -35.18 -0.01 29.63
C ALA A 651 -33.96 -0.32 30.52
N LEU A 652 -33.28 -1.45 30.29
CA LEU A 652 -32.08 -1.85 31.03
C LEU A 652 -30.85 -0.96 30.75
N VAL A 653 -30.76 -0.34 29.57
CA VAL A 653 -29.62 0.50 29.18
C VAL A 653 -29.86 1.98 29.52
N GLU A 654 -31.09 2.49 29.32
CA GLU A 654 -31.41 3.90 29.60
C GLU A 654 -31.69 4.18 31.09
N GLY A 655 -32.10 3.18 31.87
CA GLY A 655 -32.45 3.34 33.30
C GLY A 655 -31.28 3.55 34.25
N GLN A 656 -30.10 3.97 33.76
CA GLN A 656 -28.78 3.80 34.35
C GLN A 656 -28.50 2.32 34.62
N SER A 657 -27.60 1.70 33.84
CA SER A 657 -27.41 0.25 33.75
C SER A 657 -26.84 -0.40 35.03
N ARG A 658 -27.64 -0.41 36.10
CA ARG A 658 -27.40 -1.08 37.38
C ARG A 658 -28.53 -2.06 37.66
N LEU A 659 -28.22 -3.35 37.78
CA LEU A 659 -29.18 -4.38 38.16
C LEU A 659 -28.74 -4.97 39.50
N CYS A 660 -29.64 -5.07 40.47
CA CYS A 660 -29.31 -5.49 41.84
C CYS A 660 -28.20 -4.65 42.51
N GLY A 661 -28.04 -3.38 42.12
CA GLY A 661 -27.03 -2.43 42.64
C GLY A 661 -25.75 -2.33 41.79
N GLU A 662 -25.39 -3.41 41.10
CA GLU A 662 -24.14 -3.55 40.33
C GLU A 662 -24.28 -3.08 38.89
N GLN A 663 -23.20 -2.53 38.31
CA GLN A 663 -23.18 -2.06 36.93
C GLN A 663 -23.14 -3.24 35.94
N VAL A 664 -24.18 -3.36 35.10
CA VAL A 664 -24.35 -4.50 34.18
C VAL A 664 -24.18 -4.12 32.71
N ALA A 665 -23.63 -5.05 31.92
CA ALA A 665 -23.51 -4.92 30.48
C ALA A 665 -24.64 -5.71 29.77
N VAL A 666 -25.47 -5.02 28.98
CA VAL A 666 -26.64 -5.64 28.32
C VAL A 666 -26.47 -5.69 26.81
N GLU A 667 -26.26 -6.89 26.29
CA GLU A 667 -26.07 -7.16 24.86
C GLU A 667 -27.22 -8.00 24.26
N TRP A 668 -27.27 -8.01 22.93
CA TRP A 668 -28.02 -9.04 22.20
C TRP A 668 -27.22 -10.34 22.27
N LEU A 669 -27.87 -11.48 22.57
CA LEU A 669 -27.15 -12.74 22.72
C LEU A 669 -26.47 -13.13 21.40
N LYS A 670 -25.12 -13.09 21.41
CA LYS A 670 -24.28 -13.45 20.25
C LYS A 670 -24.28 -14.99 20.06
N PRO A 671 -24.29 -15.52 18.82
CA PRO A 671 -24.31 -16.96 18.56
C PRO A 671 -23.15 -17.71 19.24
N ASP A 672 -21.94 -17.16 19.18
CA ASP A 672 -20.73 -17.78 19.72
C ASP A 672 -20.77 -17.87 21.25
N LEU A 673 -21.32 -16.83 21.90
CA LEU A 673 -21.55 -16.82 23.34
C LEU A 673 -22.61 -17.85 23.73
N LYS A 674 -23.70 -17.98 22.95
CA LYS A 674 -24.73 -19.01 23.14
C LYS A 674 -24.17 -20.43 22.99
N GLN A 675 -23.19 -20.64 22.11
CA GLN A 675 -22.52 -21.92 21.92
C GLN A 675 -21.59 -22.26 23.09
N ARG A 676 -20.75 -21.31 23.53
CA ARG A 676 -19.88 -21.44 24.72
C ARG A 676 -20.67 -21.75 25.99
N LEU A 677 -21.75 -21.00 26.24
CA LEU A 677 -22.59 -21.20 27.42
C LEU A 677 -23.35 -22.54 27.39
N ARG A 678 -23.63 -23.10 26.21
CA ARG A 678 -24.16 -24.46 26.07
C ARG A 678 -23.14 -25.54 26.42
N GLN A 679 -21.87 -25.36 26.05
CA GLN A 679 -20.79 -26.30 26.38
C GLN A 679 -20.54 -26.39 27.90
N GLN A 680 -20.74 -25.29 28.63
CA GLN A 680 -20.66 -25.26 30.10
C GLN A 680 -21.84 -25.95 30.81
N LEU A 681 -22.98 -26.12 30.15
CA LEU A 681 -24.15 -26.81 30.70
C LEU A 681 -24.10 -28.33 30.54
N THR A 682 -23.12 -28.86 29.81
CA THR A 682 -23.01 -30.27 29.44
C THR A 682 -22.00 -31.09 30.25
N ASP A 683 -21.23 -30.50 31.17
CA ASP A 683 -20.27 -31.24 32.00
C ASP A 683 -20.15 -30.69 33.43
N PRO A 684 -20.70 -31.36 34.46
CA PRO A 684 -20.59 -30.95 35.86
C PRO A 684 -19.29 -31.41 36.58
N SER A 685 -18.37 -32.10 35.90
CA SER A 685 -17.37 -32.96 36.58
C SER A 685 -15.99 -32.35 36.86
N LEU A 686 -15.72 -31.10 36.44
CA LEU A 686 -14.41 -30.45 36.58
C LEU A 686 -14.45 -29.20 37.47
N GLN A 687 -14.58 -29.44 38.78
CA GLN A 687 -14.08 -28.52 39.81
C GLN A 687 -13.04 -29.24 40.69
N CYS A 688 -12.00 -28.47 41.06
CA CYS A 688 -10.94 -28.76 42.01
C CYS A 688 -9.59 -29.30 41.44
N LEU A 689 -8.54 -28.84 42.13
CA LEU A 689 -7.13 -29.24 42.12
C LEU A 689 -6.20 -28.62 41.06
N GLN A 690 -5.07 -28.14 41.57
CA GLN A 690 -3.97 -27.47 40.88
C GLN A 690 -3.01 -28.49 40.23
N PRO A 691 -2.20 -28.10 39.24
CA PRO A 691 -1.25 -29.00 38.60
C PRO A 691 0.11 -29.02 39.33
N GLU A 692 0.44 -30.13 39.99
CA GLU A 692 1.83 -30.54 40.24
C GLU A 692 2.10 -31.92 39.64
N GLY A 693 3.31 -32.13 39.15
CA GLY A 693 3.96 -33.45 39.17
C GLY A 693 3.57 -34.51 38.12
N SER A 694 4.18 -34.39 36.93
CA SER A 694 4.81 -35.52 36.21
C SER A 694 3.99 -36.72 35.68
N GLN A 695 4.00 -36.84 34.35
CA GLN A 695 4.18 -38.06 33.53
C GLN A 695 3.31 -39.32 33.81
N VAL A 696 2.70 -39.89 32.75
CA VAL A 696 3.20 -41.11 32.06
C VAL A 696 2.22 -41.58 30.96
N ALA A 697 2.81 -41.99 29.82
CA ALA A 697 2.34 -42.91 28.76
C ALA A 697 0.98 -42.73 28.04
N LEU A 698 1.06 -42.83 26.71
CA LEU A 698 -0.02 -43.35 25.88
C LEU A 698 -0.29 -44.83 26.23
N ALA A 699 -1.58 -45.20 26.31
CA ALA A 699 -2.02 -46.58 26.10
C ALA A 699 -2.74 -46.69 24.75
N ARG A 700 -2.26 -47.57 23.87
CA ARG A 700 -2.91 -47.94 22.61
C ARG A 700 -3.86 -49.11 22.82
N ASP A 701 -5.09 -48.99 22.34
CA ASP A 701 -5.96 -50.05 21.79
C ASP A 701 -7.27 -49.39 21.32
N LYS A 702 -7.94 -49.77 20.22
CA LYS A 702 -7.67 -50.79 19.21
C LYS A 702 -8.44 -50.45 17.92
N GLY A 703 -7.80 -50.53 16.75
CA GLY A 703 -8.49 -50.73 15.46
C GLY A 703 -9.36 -49.61 14.87
N LEU A 704 -8.75 -48.52 14.40
CA LEU A 704 -8.94 -47.93 13.05
C LEU A 704 -8.03 -46.69 12.93
N GLU A 705 -7.26 -46.56 11.84
CA GLU A 705 -6.33 -45.43 11.66
C GLU A 705 -7.07 -44.13 11.31
N PHE A 706 -7.06 -43.15 12.22
CA PHE A 706 -7.64 -41.83 11.97
C PHE A 706 -6.66 -40.94 11.19
N GLN A 707 -6.96 -40.72 9.90
CA GLN A 707 -6.22 -39.77 9.07
C GLN A 707 -6.46 -38.33 9.56
N GLY A 708 -5.38 -37.53 9.70
CA GLY A 708 -5.46 -36.15 10.19
C GLY A 708 -6.30 -35.23 9.29
N ALA A 709 -6.81 -34.13 9.86
CA ALA A 709 -7.77 -33.22 9.19
C ALA A 709 -7.31 -32.71 7.82
N ARG A 710 -6.00 -32.54 7.60
CA ARG A 710 -5.43 -32.13 6.31
C ARG A 710 -5.46 -33.21 5.25
N ALA A 711 -5.23 -34.47 5.63
CA ALA A 711 -5.42 -35.62 4.74
C ALA A 711 -6.90 -35.79 4.37
N ALA A 712 -7.80 -35.65 5.34
CA ALA A 712 -9.25 -35.68 5.11
C ALA A 712 -9.72 -34.54 4.16
N LEU A 713 -9.19 -33.32 4.31
CA LEU A 713 -9.47 -32.22 3.37
C LEU A 713 -8.94 -32.52 1.97
N GLN A 714 -7.72 -33.05 1.86
CA GLN A 714 -7.14 -33.43 0.57
C GLN A 714 -7.95 -34.55 -0.12
N LEU A 715 -8.43 -35.53 0.64
CA LEU A 715 -9.31 -36.59 0.15
C LEU A 715 -10.67 -36.03 -0.33
N LEU A 716 -11.24 -35.07 0.40
CA LEU A 716 -12.49 -34.40 0.01
C LEU A 716 -12.31 -33.59 -1.28
N CYS A 717 -11.22 -32.82 -1.40
CA CYS A 717 -10.92 -32.06 -2.61
C CYS A 717 -10.66 -32.97 -3.82
N GLN A 718 -9.99 -34.12 -3.64
CA GLN A 718 -9.82 -35.13 -4.67
C GLN A 718 -11.17 -35.75 -5.10
N ARG A 719 -12.03 -36.14 -4.14
CA ARG A 719 -13.36 -36.69 -4.42
C ARG A 719 -14.26 -35.70 -5.17
N MET A 720 -14.12 -34.40 -4.88
CA MET A 720 -14.83 -33.31 -5.54
C MET A 720 -14.14 -32.81 -6.84
N LYS A 721 -13.02 -33.42 -7.25
CA LYS A 721 -12.18 -33.02 -8.41
C LYS A 721 -11.69 -31.54 -8.38
N LEU A 722 -11.47 -30.99 -7.19
CA LEU A 722 -11.08 -29.58 -7.00
C LEU A 722 -9.55 -29.36 -6.95
N GLY A 723 -8.73 -30.40 -7.14
CA GLY A 723 -7.27 -30.32 -7.02
C GLY A 723 -6.77 -30.25 -5.57
N SER A 724 -5.46 -30.30 -5.37
CA SER A 724 -4.86 -30.33 -4.01
C SER A 724 -4.90 -28.96 -3.34
N PRO A 725 -5.28 -28.86 -2.05
CA PRO A 725 -5.26 -27.60 -1.30
C PRO A 725 -3.82 -27.12 -1.04
N LEU A 726 -3.51 -25.90 -1.47
CA LEU A 726 -2.24 -25.20 -1.23
C LEU A 726 -2.39 -24.23 -0.07
N PHE A 727 -1.51 -24.31 0.93
CA PHE A 727 -1.60 -23.52 2.16
C PHE A 727 -0.46 -22.50 2.26
N LEU A 728 -0.83 -21.22 2.34
CA LEU A 728 0.02 -20.12 2.76
C LEU A 728 -0.32 -19.79 4.22
N THR A 729 0.70 -19.70 5.08
CA THR A 729 0.54 -19.29 6.49
C THR A 729 1.67 -18.33 6.88
N LYS A 730 1.35 -17.28 7.64
CA LYS A 730 2.30 -16.29 8.15
C LYS A 730 2.02 -16.01 9.63
N CYS A 731 3.01 -16.23 10.49
CA CYS A 731 2.91 -15.81 11.89
C CYS A 731 2.85 -14.28 11.97
N LEU A 732 1.90 -13.76 12.75
CA LEU A 732 1.66 -12.33 12.99
C LEU A 732 2.01 -11.89 14.42
N GLY A 733 2.55 -12.80 15.25
CA GLY A 733 2.97 -12.52 16.62
C GLY A 733 2.44 -13.54 17.64
N THR A 734 3.03 -13.47 18.84
CA THR A 734 2.72 -14.32 20.00
C THR A 734 1.87 -13.55 21.02
N GLY A 735 0.78 -14.16 21.46
CA GLY A 735 0.01 -13.72 22.63
C GLY A 735 0.57 -14.31 23.93
N SER A 736 -0.08 -13.98 25.05
CA SER A 736 0.21 -14.61 26.34
C SER A 736 -0.11 -16.12 26.33
N ALA A 737 0.57 -16.88 27.21
CA ALA A 737 0.36 -18.32 27.41
C ALA A 737 0.56 -19.22 26.16
N GLY A 738 1.55 -18.92 25.30
CA GLY A 738 1.98 -19.84 24.22
C GLY A 738 1.06 -19.86 22.98
N TRP A 739 0.14 -18.90 22.89
CA TRP A 739 -0.71 -18.72 21.71
C TRP A 739 0.01 -17.94 20.60
N HIS A 740 0.03 -18.48 19.39
CA HIS A 740 0.60 -17.85 18.20
C HIS A 740 -0.52 -17.50 17.22
N ARG A 741 -0.55 -16.25 16.73
CA ARG A 741 -1.51 -15.79 15.72
C ARG A 741 -0.93 -16.00 14.34
N PHE A 742 -1.65 -16.71 13.49
CA PHE A 742 -1.32 -16.88 12.08
C PHE A 742 -2.37 -16.22 11.20
N TRP A 743 -1.93 -15.50 10.18
CA TRP A 743 -2.72 -15.30 8.97
C TRP A 743 -2.56 -16.52 8.08
N TYR A 744 -3.64 -16.91 7.41
CA TYR A 744 -3.62 -18.01 6.45
C TYR A 744 -4.37 -17.65 5.17
N GLN A 745 -3.99 -18.32 4.09
CA GLN A 745 -4.72 -18.37 2.83
C GLN A 745 -4.60 -19.78 2.24
N VAL A 746 -5.73 -20.42 1.93
CA VAL A 746 -5.78 -21.74 1.31
C VAL A 746 -6.38 -21.64 -0.09
N VAL A 747 -5.59 -22.02 -1.09
CA VAL A 747 -6.01 -22.04 -2.50
C VAL A 747 -6.36 -23.49 -2.85
N ILE A 748 -7.59 -23.74 -3.26
CA ILE A 748 -8.02 -25.02 -3.83
C ILE A 748 -8.25 -24.76 -5.33
N PRO A 749 -7.48 -25.36 -6.27
CA PRO A 749 -7.49 -24.97 -7.68
C PRO A 749 -8.87 -24.94 -8.37
N GLY A 750 -9.78 -25.84 -7.99
CA GLY A 750 -11.16 -25.90 -8.50
C GLY A 750 -12.17 -25.03 -7.74
N HIS A 751 -11.75 -24.30 -6.70
CA HIS A 751 -12.60 -23.39 -5.94
C HIS A 751 -12.33 -21.93 -6.35
N PRO A 752 -13.35 -21.13 -6.73
CA PRO A 752 -13.15 -19.85 -7.41
C PRO A 752 -12.64 -18.70 -6.51
N VAL A 753 -12.52 -18.93 -5.20
CA VAL A 753 -12.02 -17.94 -4.22
C VAL A 753 -11.10 -18.65 -3.23
N PRO A 754 -9.91 -18.11 -2.92
CA PRO A 754 -9.06 -18.66 -1.87
C PRO A 754 -9.62 -18.35 -0.48
N PHE A 755 -9.50 -19.29 0.45
CA PHE A 755 -9.99 -19.15 1.82
C PHE A 755 -8.92 -18.47 2.69
N SER A 756 -9.11 -17.19 3.04
CA SER A 756 -8.18 -16.45 3.90
C SER A 756 -8.77 -16.05 5.23
N GLY A 757 -7.93 -15.95 6.27
CA GLY A 757 -8.37 -15.49 7.59
C GLY A 757 -7.26 -15.43 8.62
N LEU A 758 -7.66 -15.25 9.88
CA LEU A 758 -6.79 -15.34 11.05
C LEU A 758 -7.14 -16.60 11.85
N ILE A 759 -6.12 -17.26 12.38
CA ILE A 759 -6.26 -18.38 13.31
C ILE A 759 -5.26 -18.23 14.46
N TRP A 760 -5.65 -18.67 15.65
CA TRP A 760 -4.78 -18.77 16.81
C TRP A 760 -4.53 -20.25 17.09
N VAL A 761 -3.27 -20.62 17.32
CA VAL A 761 -2.87 -21.97 17.71
C VAL A 761 -1.98 -21.92 18.95
N VAL A 762 -2.10 -22.88 19.85
CA VAL A 762 -1.13 -23.08 20.94
C VAL A 762 -0.03 -23.97 20.41
N LEU A 763 1.23 -23.58 20.64
CA LEU A 763 2.36 -24.46 20.35
C LEU A 763 2.75 -25.22 21.61
N ALA A 764 2.82 -26.54 21.52
CA ALA A 764 3.34 -27.36 22.61
C ALA A 764 4.84 -27.03 22.85
N PRO A 765 5.35 -27.10 24.09
CA PRO A 765 6.77 -26.83 24.38
C PRO A 765 7.78 -27.73 23.65
N SER A 766 7.32 -28.80 23.00
CA SER A 766 8.11 -29.80 22.27
C SER A 766 8.59 -29.37 20.87
N GLY A 767 8.60 -28.07 20.56
CA GLY A 767 9.22 -27.55 19.33
C GLY A 767 8.48 -27.87 18.02
N GLN A 768 7.17 -28.06 18.06
CA GLN A 768 6.37 -28.25 16.84
C GLN A 768 6.37 -26.99 15.97
N ASP A 769 6.47 -27.17 14.64
CA ASP A 769 6.32 -26.06 13.69
C ASP A 769 4.89 -25.51 13.71
N GLY A 770 4.74 -24.29 14.21
CA GLY A 770 3.45 -23.62 14.30
C GLY A 770 2.78 -23.36 12.95
N HIS A 771 3.53 -23.36 11.84
CA HIS A 771 2.92 -23.30 10.51
C HIS A 771 2.19 -24.59 10.16
N GLU A 772 2.69 -25.76 10.55
CA GLU A 772 2.00 -27.03 10.30
C GLU A 772 0.79 -27.20 11.23
N VAL A 773 0.92 -26.85 12.51
CA VAL A 773 -0.21 -26.80 13.47
C VAL A 773 -1.31 -25.85 12.96
N ALA A 774 -0.94 -24.68 12.43
CA ALA A 774 -1.89 -23.75 11.82
C ALA A 774 -2.56 -24.33 10.56
N LYS A 775 -1.82 -25.03 9.68
CA LYS A 775 -2.38 -25.68 8.48
C LYS A 775 -3.39 -26.77 8.83
N ASP A 776 -3.12 -27.57 9.86
CA ASP A 776 -4.03 -28.64 10.29
C ASP A 776 -5.29 -28.07 10.97
N ALA A 777 -5.15 -27.04 11.80
CA ALA A 777 -6.27 -26.33 12.41
C ALA A 777 -7.14 -25.60 11.36
N VAL A 778 -6.54 -25.02 10.32
CA VAL A 778 -7.26 -24.46 9.16
C VAL A 778 -7.95 -25.57 8.36
N SER A 779 -7.31 -26.72 8.18
CA SER A 779 -7.89 -27.85 7.45
C SER A 779 -9.17 -28.37 8.11
N ALA A 780 -9.18 -28.47 9.44
CA ALA A 780 -10.37 -28.84 10.20
C ALA A 780 -11.54 -27.85 9.97
N ARG A 781 -11.27 -26.55 10.05
CA ARG A 781 -12.29 -25.51 9.79
C ARG A 781 -12.81 -25.51 8.34
N LEU A 782 -11.98 -25.85 7.37
CA LEU A 782 -12.40 -25.99 5.97
C LEU A 782 -13.23 -27.25 5.73
N LEU A 783 -12.94 -28.35 6.42
CA LEU A 783 -13.77 -29.56 6.37
C LEU A 783 -15.18 -29.33 6.90
N GLU A 784 -15.33 -28.59 8.01
CA GLU A 784 -16.64 -28.18 8.53
C GLU A 784 -17.42 -27.33 7.51
N ALA A 785 -16.74 -26.44 6.78
CA ALA A 785 -17.35 -25.60 5.75
C ALA A 785 -17.73 -26.37 4.46
N LEU A 786 -17.07 -27.49 4.16
CA LEU A 786 -17.24 -28.26 2.92
C LEU A 786 -18.10 -29.54 3.08
N SER A 787 -18.47 -29.92 4.30
CA SER A 787 -19.23 -31.14 4.60
C SER A 787 -20.75 -30.91 4.66
N LEU A 788 -21.39 -31.05 3.49
CA LEU A 788 -22.82 -30.95 3.12
C LEU A 788 -23.84 -31.57 4.13
N GLY A 789 -25.14 -31.27 4.12
CA GLY A 789 -26.04 -30.73 3.07
C GLY A 789 -27.46 -30.47 3.61
N PRO A 790 -28.60 -30.74 2.90
CA PRO A 790 -28.80 -31.64 1.73
C PRO A 790 -29.38 -30.93 0.46
N ALA A 791 -29.51 -31.55 -0.73
CA ALA A 791 -28.79 -32.66 -1.39
C ALA A 791 -29.11 -32.67 -2.91
N SER A 792 -28.09 -32.91 -3.74
CA SER A 792 -28.06 -33.52 -5.10
C SER A 792 -29.08 -33.15 -6.22
N CYS A 793 -28.49 -32.85 -7.40
CA CYS A 793 -29.02 -32.94 -8.79
C CYS A 793 -29.94 -31.84 -9.35
N GLY A 794 -29.42 -31.04 -10.30
CA GLY A 794 -30.24 -30.26 -11.24
C GLY A 794 -29.61 -29.00 -11.85
N LEU A 795 -28.66 -29.16 -12.80
CA LEU A 795 -28.26 -28.23 -13.89
C LEU A 795 -28.21 -26.68 -13.70
N LEU A 796 -27.05 -26.12 -14.08
CA LEU A 796 -26.79 -24.74 -14.56
C LEU A 796 -26.96 -23.55 -13.58
N GLY A 797 -25.88 -22.75 -13.42
CA GLY A 797 -26.00 -21.32 -13.06
C GLY A 797 -25.20 -20.81 -11.85
N LEU A 798 -23.92 -20.46 -12.09
CA LEU A 798 -23.19 -19.29 -11.56
C LEU A 798 -23.37 -18.75 -10.11
N ARG A 799 -22.20 -18.61 -9.46
CA ARG A 799 -21.75 -17.54 -8.51
C ARG A 799 -22.15 -17.54 -7.02
N GLN A 800 -21.09 -17.68 -6.20
CA GLN A 800 -20.66 -16.81 -5.08
C GLN A 800 -21.67 -15.86 -4.41
N GLU A 801 -21.65 -15.82 -3.07
CA GLU A 801 -21.33 -14.59 -2.32
C GLU A 801 -20.97 -14.87 -0.83
N VAL A 802 -19.69 -14.68 -0.47
CA VAL A 802 -19.26 -14.23 0.88
C VAL A 802 -18.07 -13.29 0.67
N PRO A 803 -18.09 -12.07 1.25
CA PRO A 803 -17.05 -11.68 2.21
C PRO A 803 -17.71 -11.13 3.49
N TRP A 804 -17.32 -11.51 4.72
CA TRP A 804 -15.99 -11.41 5.34
C TRP A 804 -15.42 -9.99 5.37
N PHE A 805 -16.05 -9.10 6.14
CA PHE A 805 -15.43 -7.90 6.70
C PHE A 805 -15.88 -7.69 8.15
N SER A 806 -14.91 -7.61 9.07
CA SER A 806 -15.06 -7.03 10.41
C SER A 806 -13.67 -6.83 10.99
N SER A 807 -13.16 -5.61 10.91
CA SER A 807 -12.04 -5.14 11.73
C SER A 807 -12.57 -4.45 12.99
N ASP A 808 -11.62 -4.16 13.89
CA ASP A 808 -11.67 -3.14 14.94
C ASP A 808 -12.44 -3.43 16.25
N LEU A 809 -11.62 -3.54 17.30
CA LEU A 809 -11.92 -3.02 18.64
C LEU A 809 -10.61 -2.50 19.23
N ILE A 810 -10.45 -1.18 19.25
CA ILE A 810 -9.39 -0.46 19.99
C ILE A 810 -9.95 -0.07 21.35
N LEU A 811 -9.17 -0.25 22.42
CA LEU A 811 -9.44 0.35 23.72
C LEU A 811 -8.54 1.58 23.93
N SER A 812 -9.13 2.64 24.48
CA SER A 812 -8.52 3.94 24.72
C SER A 812 -7.65 4.00 25.99
N PRO A 813 -6.73 4.98 26.10
CA PRO A 813 -5.80 5.08 27.23
C PRO A 813 -6.42 5.77 28.45
N GLY A 814 -6.01 5.35 29.65
CA GLY A 814 -6.40 6.02 30.90
C GLY A 814 -5.59 5.56 32.12
N SER A 815 -4.91 6.52 32.75
CA SER A 815 -4.34 6.52 34.10
C SER A 815 -3.48 5.32 34.57
N LEU A 816 -2.20 5.57 34.78
CA LEU A 816 -1.45 5.06 35.93
C LEU A 816 -0.46 6.14 36.40
N ASN A 817 -0.49 6.46 37.69
CA ASN A 817 0.62 7.11 38.39
C ASN A 817 1.57 5.99 38.85
N GLU A 818 2.83 6.06 38.44
CA GLU A 818 4.06 5.97 39.25
C GLU A 818 5.28 5.72 38.33
#